data_AF-A0A5N6YHM1-F1
#
_entry.id   AF-A0A5N6YHM1-F1
#
_cell.length_a   1.000
_cell.length_b   1.000
_cell.length_c   1.000
_cell.angle_alpha   90.00
_cell.angle_beta   90.00
_cell.angle_gamma   90.00
#
_symmetry.space_group_name_H-M   'P 1'
#
loop_
_entity.id
_entity.type
_entity.pdbx_description
1 polymer ?
#
loop_
_entity_poly.entity_id
_entity_poly.type
_entity_poly.pdbx_seq_one_letter_code
_entity_poly.pdbx_strand_id
1 'polypeptide(L)'
;MYAQRPLAYAPTPYSYTPNPALSASINLDEEVKLASSSAERDLYESLAEIYSIIVTLDGLEKAYIKDVVTEAEYTETCARLLKQYKSSLGDDTVANEFVDLETFKRTWGLECPRATERLRIGLPATIEQASHNAPAANMGPAAGPAAGASGSLILTATENFITFLDALKLNMVSKDALHPLLSEVIQSVNKVTDGDFENRGKIIQWLITLNQMRATEELSEDQARELSFDIEQAYQGFNADPDEPLHVFDLPQIHTKPSGTELLRALDILAIKPKSFASSGYEAVKAPTVYPTGVPRYLTSIISSPLSWLDTDELREAVWDAAAARLSERSGRSAMPAMTRVFTIPSPTGEELTLTLHEPSLTADNLGMKTWVSSYLLSQRLHSLLESTPQLVPSETTTPTPKTDRTLRALELGAGTGLVGLSFAAIRGQSASIHLTDLPDIVPNLAHNAALNVELLTNTAATVTTGVLDWSVAPKPLPTQEEQYDLILAADPLYSPKHPKWLVETIGYWLSRGLNARVVTEMPLRDAYLPQVQEFRERMGQLGLEAVYEGEEVGYDDWESADGGALAVRCWCQQPTKMVIGLLTIAAIPTVTGVALGVSEQRKANERKNDERRMAKFLIDVETNGETQEDSEVCGKRFVLRNNKVYLDDPNPSNRKLPSHTVTSFYIEYPELEETKHLKRGLGLVTTISDNPPMLGWIYVNKDTHELKYGNRTASVEHVVGPWDWTEDETTVTLEESPDFYAVQEEDGDWAVYFDRDGDELEYVLEEQDKLDNAFAPIALKRKLIEQLSQQAQAQAQQAKKNDNS
;
A
#
# COMPACT_ATOMS: atom_id res chain seq x y z
N MET A 1 -14.17 101.81 29.58
CA MET A 1 -14.07 100.81 30.67
C MET A 1 -13.74 99.46 30.04
N TYR A 2 -12.80 98.74 30.66
CA TYR A 2 -12.32 97.38 30.35
C TYR A 2 -11.37 97.15 29.16
N ALA A 3 -10.08 97.36 29.47
CA ALA A 3 -8.94 96.46 29.28
C ALA A 3 -8.88 95.54 28.04
N GLN A 4 -8.01 95.88 27.09
CA GLN A 4 -7.32 94.88 26.25
C GLN A 4 -5.81 95.01 26.45
N ARG A 5 -5.18 93.87 26.72
CA ARG A 5 -3.80 93.69 27.17
C ARG A 5 -2.76 94.24 26.18
N PRO A 6 -1.62 94.76 26.67
CA PRO A 6 -0.50 95.17 25.83
C PRO A 6 0.28 93.98 25.25
N LEU A 7 0.74 94.16 24.01
CA LEU A 7 1.68 93.29 23.30
C LEU A 7 3.00 93.20 24.08
N ALA A 8 3.42 91.98 24.42
CA ALA A 8 4.67 91.73 25.11
C ALA A 8 5.85 91.83 24.12
N TYR A 9 6.52 92.97 24.21
CA TYR A 9 7.97 93.18 24.16
C TYR A 9 8.82 91.93 23.89
N ALA A 10 9.65 91.97 22.84
CA ALA A 10 10.83 91.13 22.73
C ALA A 10 12.04 91.91 23.29
N PRO A 11 12.53 91.61 24.51
CA PRO A 11 13.84 92.05 24.97
C PRO A 11 14.91 91.13 24.40
N THR A 12 15.91 91.71 23.75
CA THR A 12 17.23 91.11 23.56
C THR A 12 17.81 90.64 24.91
N PRO A 13 18.21 89.36 25.08
CA PRO A 13 18.99 88.97 26.24
C PRO A 13 20.47 89.19 26.00
N TYR A 14 21.00 90.01 26.89
CA TYR A 14 22.38 90.21 27.28
C TYR A 14 23.12 88.89 27.61
N SER A 15 24.41 88.88 27.27
CA SER A 15 25.53 88.25 27.98
C SER A 15 25.31 86.88 28.59
N TYR A 16 25.71 85.84 27.85
CA TYR A 16 26.03 84.53 28.40
C TYR A 16 27.28 84.64 29.29
N THR A 17 27.12 84.48 30.61
CA THR A 17 28.19 84.08 31.52
C THR A 17 28.15 82.57 31.66
N PRO A 18 29.16 81.82 31.20
CA PRO A 18 29.15 80.36 31.31
C PRO A 18 29.12 79.93 32.77
N ASN A 19 28.27 78.95 33.08
CA ASN A 19 28.23 78.30 34.39
C ASN A 19 29.45 77.37 34.50
N PRO A 20 30.44 77.63 35.39
CA PRO A 20 31.66 76.85 35.44
C PRO A 20 31.45 75.38 35.86
N ALA A 21 30.29 75.05 36.43
CA ALA A 21 29.89 73.69 36.78
C ALA A 21 29.46 72.83 35.57
N LEU A 22 29.27 73.43 34.39
CA LEU A 22 28.94 72.77 33.12
C LEU A 22 29.95 73.11 32.01
N SER A 23 31.16 73.55 32.39
CA SER A 23 32.27 73.68 31.44
C SER A 23 32.80 72.29 31.15
N ALA A 24 32.87 71.91 29.87
CA ALA A 24 33.57 70.70 29.47
C ALA A 24 35.01 70.76 30.00
N SER A 25 35.43 69.73 30.75
CA SER A 25 36.83 69.52 31.16
C SER A 25 37.72 69.06 30.00
N ILE A 26 37.13 68.90 28.83
CA ILE A 26 37.74 68.44 27.60
C ILE A 26 38.06 69.68 26.76
N ASN A 27 39.32 69.86 26.42
CA ASN A 27 39.75 70.95 25.55
C ASN A 27 39.14 70.75 24.15
N LEU A 28 38.27 71.66 23.71
CA LEU A 28 37.58 71.57 22.42
C LEU A 28 38.53 71.76 21.22
N ASP A 29 39.74 72.28 21.45
CA ASP A 29 40.78 72.47 20.44
C ASP A 29 41.77 71.29 20.38
N GLU A 30 41.54 70.23 21.17
CA GLU A 30 42.39 69.04 21.22
C GLU A 30 41.73 67.87 20.48
N GLU A 31 42.45 67.28 19.51
CA GLU A 31 41.96 66.13 18.76
C GLU A 31 41.84 64.90 19.68
N VAL A 32 40.62 64.42 19.88
CA VAL A 32 40.37 63.19 20.65
C VAL A 32 40.75 61.99 19.81
N LYS A 33 41.77 61.25 20.25
CA LYS A 33 42.12 59.96 19.66
C LYS A 33 41.10 58.91 20.09
N LEU A 34 40.33 58.38 19.13
CA LEU A 34 39.30 57.36 19.36
C LEU A 34 39.88 55.95 19.61
N ALA A 35 41.10 55.70 19.16
CA ALA A 35 41.85 54.46 19.42
C ALA A 35 43.36 54.74 19.38
N SER A 36 44.14 53.97 20.13
CA SER A 36 45.59 54.08 20.20
C SER A 36 46.31 53.11 19.25
N SER A 37 45.62 52.08 18.73
CA SER A 37 46.16 51.12 17.76
C SER A 37 45.09 50.64 16.76
N SER A 38 45.51 50.05 15.64
CA SER A 38 44.59 49.45 14.67
C SER A 38 43.80 48.29 15.27
N ALA A 39 44.45 47.43 16.06
CA ALA A 39 43.80 46.30 16.73
C ALA A 39 42.73 46.74 17.74
N GLU A 40 42.99 47.80 18.50
CA GLU A 40 42.02 48.38 19.43
C GLU A 40 40.80 48.97 18.70
N ARG A 41 41.03 49.63 17.56
CA ARG A 41 39.96 50.14 16.71
C ARG A 41 39.09 49.01 16.15
N ASP A 42 39.71 47.94 15.65
CA ASP A 42 38.99 46.79 15.07
C ASP A 42 38.20 46.02 16.16
N LEU A 43 38.73 45.95 17.38
CA LEU A 43 38.02 45.44 18.56
C LEU A 43 36.77 46.29 18.88
N TYR A 44 36.92 47.62 18.96
CA TYR A 44 35.78 48.51 19.22
C TYR A 44 34.75 48.51 18.09
N GLU A 45 35.17 48.34 16.83
CA GLU A 45 34.26 48.19 15.70
C GLU A 45 33.43 46.89 15.81
N SER A 46 34.06 45.80 16.22
CA SER A 46 33.39 44.51 16.47
C SER A 46 32.40 44.58 17.66
N LEU A 47 32.78 45.25 18.76
CA LEU A 47 31.89 45.48 19.90
C LEU A 47 30.73 46.43 19.53
N ALA A 48 30.97 47.43 18.68
CA ALA A 48 29.93 48.31 18.15
C ALA A 48 28.96 47.57 17.24
N GLU A 49 29.44 46.60 16.44
CA GLU A 49 28.58 45.73 15.64
C GLU A 49 27.66 44.89 16.55
N ILE A 50 28.21 44.25 17.59
CA ILE A 50 27.43 43.51 18.58
C ILE A 50 26.38 44.40 19.26
N TYR A 51 26.76 45.61 19.68
CA TYR A 51 25.83 46.60 20.23
C TYR A 51 24.70 46.92 19.25
N SER A 52 25.05 47.16 17.98
CA SER A 52 24.07 47.47 16.93
C SER A 52 23.10 46.32 16.67
N ILE A 53 23.59 45.07 16.71
CA ILE A 53 22.76 43.88 16.53
C ILE A 53 21.76 43.75 17.68
N ILE A 54 22.19 43.93 18.94
CA ILE A 54 21.31 43.84 20.11
C ILE A 54 20.16 44.87 20.01
N VAL A 55 20.48 46.13 19.69
CA VAL A 55 19.48 47.20 19.55
C VAL A 55 18.56 46.94 18.36
N THR A 56 19.12 46.53 17.22
CA THR A 56 18.34 46.24 16.00
C THR A 56 17.38 45.08 16.21
N LEU A 57 17.85 44.02 16.89
CA LEU A 57 17.03 42.84 17.19
C LEU A 57 15.86 43.20 18.13
N ASP A 58 16.06 44.06 19.12
CA ASP A 58 14.98 44.50 20.02
C ASP A 58 13.92 45.31 19.26
N GLY A 59 14.36 46.16 18.32
CA GLY A 59 13.50 46.88 17.39
C GLY A 59 12.72 45.95 16.47
N LEU A 60 13.37 44.91 15.93
CA LEU A 60 12.76 43.91 15.06
C LEU A 60 11.68 43.09 15.80
N GLU A 61 11.97 42.60 17.01
CA GLU A 61 10.98 41.92 17.87
C GLU A 61 9.77 42.81 18.12
N LYS A 62 10.00 44.09 18.44
CA LYS A 62 8.93 45.06 18.69
C LYS A 62 8.10 45.37 17.44
N ALA A 63 8.71 45.37 16.25
CA ALA A 63 8.03 45.61 14.99
C ALA A 63 7.15 44.40 14.59
N TYR A 64 7.65 43.19 14.80
CA TYR A 64 6.90 41.96 14.58
C TYR A 64 5.70 41.84 15.53
N ILE A 65 5.87 42.08 16.83
CA ILE A 65 4.77 42.10 17.82
C ILE A 65 3.66 43.12 17.47
N LYS A 66 3.99 44.15 16.69
CA LYS A 66 3.06 45.19 16.24
C LYS A 66 2.49 44.94 14.84
N ASP A 67 2.74 43.77 14.26
CA ASP A 67 2.35 43.39 12.89
C ASP A 67 2.85 44.37 11.81
N VAL A 68 3.98 45.04 12.06
CA VAL A 68 4.58 46.00 11.11
C VAL A 68 5.45 45.30 10.06
N VAL A 69 5.97 44.12 10.40
CA VAL A 69 6.83 43.29 9.54
C VAL A 69 6.17 41.93 9.37
N THR A 70 6.22 41.39 8.16
CA THR A 70 5.63 40.07 7.89
C THR A 70 6.43 38.94 8.55
N GLU A 71 5.78 37.80 8.75
CA GLU A 71 6.39 36.63 9.39
C GLU A 71 7.67 36.14 8.67
N ALA A 72 7.62 36.10 7.33
CA ALA A 72 8.75 35.68 6.51
C ALA A 72 9.94 36.65 6.63
N GLU A 73 9.68 37.95 6.52
CA GLU A 73 10.71 39.00 6.63
C GLU A 73 11.34 39.06 8.02
N TYR A 74 10.52 38.88 9.06
CA TYR A 74 10.99 38.77 10.44
C TYR A 74 11.91 37.56 10.62
N THR A 75 11.48 36.38 10.16
CA THR A 75 12.22 35.12 10.34
C THR A 75 13.59 35.19 9.67
N GLU A 76 13.65 35.64 8.42
CA GLU A 76 14.91 35.78 7.66
C GLU A 76 15.85 36.79 8.33
N THR A 77 15.32 37.96 8.70
CA THR A 77 16.14 39.04 9.28
C THR A 77 16.66 38.67 10.67
N CYS A 78 15.83 38.04 11.50
CA CYS A 78 16.21 37.58 12.84
C CYS A 78 17.30 36.49 12.76
N ALA A 79 17.14 35.50 11.89
CA ALA A 79 18.13 34.45 11.69
C ALA A 79 19.49 35.01 11.24
N ARG A 80 19.50 36.01 10.34
CA ARG A 80 20.72 36.69 9.90
C ARG A 80 21.42 37.43 11.03
N LEU A 81 20.67 38.20 11.83
CA LEU A 81 21.23 38.96 12.97
C LEU A 81 21.80 38.03 14.05
N LEU A 82 21.12 36.92 14.35
CA LEU A 82 21.60 35.90 15.29
C LEU A 82 22.89 35.23 14.79
N LYS A 83 23.00 34.96 13.49
CA LYS A 83 24.22 34.41 12.89
C LYS A 83 25.39 35.39 12.97
N GLN A 84 25.15 36.67 12.67
CA GLN A 84 26.17 37.73 12.78
C GLN A 84 26.67 37.87 14.22
N TYR A 85 25.76 37.94 15.19
CA TYR A 85 26.10 38.00 16.61
C TYR A 85 27.01 36.85 17.05
N LYS A 86 26.67 35.62 16.67
CA LYS A 86 27.50 34.43 16.96
C LYS A 86 28.87 34.50 16.28
N SER A 87 28.94 34.99 15.05
CA SER A 87 30.18 35.13 14.30
C SER A 87 31.12 36.16 14.93
N SER A 88 30.62 37.30 15.39
CA SER A 88 31.44 38.34 16.03
C SER A 88 32.01 37.87 17.38
N LEU A 89 31.31 36.98 18.09
CA LEU A 89 31.80 36.34 19.33
C LEU A 89 32.73 35.14 19.09
N GLY A 90 33.01 34.78 17.83
CA GLY A 90 33.98 33.74 17.49
C GLY A 90 35.43 34.20 17.61
N ASP A 91 35.69 35.51 17.70
CA ASP A 91 37.02 36.06 17.96
C ASP A 91 37.30 36.11 19.47
N ASP A 92 38.35 35.41 19.92
CA ASP A 92 38.72 35.32 21.33
C ASP A 92 38.98 36.70 21.98
N THR A 93 39.50 37.67 21.23
CA THR A 93 39.77 39.02 21.75
C THR A 93 38.46 39.78 22.01
N VAL A 94 37.48 39.63 21.12
CA VAL A 94 36.16 40.23 21.24
C VAL A 94 35.35 39.52 22.34
N ALA A 95 35.40 38.19 22.39
CA ALA A 95 34.70 37.41 23.41
C ALA A 95 35.19 37.72 24.84
N ASN A 96 36.51 37.90 25.01
CA ASN A 96 37.09 38.27 26.29
C ASN A 96 36.66 39.66 26.77
N GLU A 97 36.57 40.65 25.87
CA GLU A 97 36.12 42.00 26.22
C GLU A 97 34.59 42.09 26.36
N PHE A 98 33.84 41.27 25.62
CA PHE A 98 32.39 41.15 25.71
C PHE A 98 31.95 40.52 27.05
N VAL A 99 32.72 39.55 27.56
CA VAL A 99 32.47 38.78 28.80
C VAL A 99 31.19 37.96 28.77
N ASP A 100 30.04 38.62 28.96
CA ASP A 100 28.71 38.02 28.91
C ASP A 100 27.66 39.10 28.59
N LEU A 101 26.50 38.67 28.10
CA LEU A 101 25.45 39.56 27.64
C LEU A 101 24.96 40.55 28.71
N GLU A 102 24.86 40.13 29.98
CA GLU A 102 24.37 41.00 31.04
C GLU A 102 25.44 42.01 31.50
N THR A 103 26.69 41.58 31.55
CA THR A 103 27.83 42.46 31.80
C THR A 103 27.98 43.49 30.70
N PHE A 104 27.91 43.09 29.43
CA PHE A 104 27.98 44.00 28.28
C PHE A 104 26.83 45.03 28.29
N LYS A 105 25.59 44.59 28.54
CA LYS A 105 24.43 45.48 28.65
C LYS A 105 24.58 46.51 29.76
N ARG A 106 25.10 46.10 30.93
CA ARG A 106 25.34 47.01 32.05
C ARG A 106 26.43 48.02 31.74
N THR A 107 27.52 47.59 31.11
CA THR A 107 28.64 48.46 30.75
C THR A 107 28.23 49.56 29.76
N TRP A 108 27.36 49.23 28.80
CA TRP A 108 26.95 50.16 27.74
C TRP A 108 25.53 50.74 27.90
N GLY A 109 24.85 50.47 29.02
CA GLY A 109 23.54 51.03 29.34
C GLY A 109 22.41 50.58 28.40
N LEU A 110 22.41 49.32 27.98
CA LEU A 110 21.42 48.75 27.05
C LEU A 110 20.16 48.22 27.78
N GLU A 111 19.00 48.80 27.47
CA GLU A 111 17.68 48.32 27.90
C GLU A 111 16.93 47.62 26.75
N CYS A 112 17.40 46.43 26.38
CA CYS A 112 16.85 45.64 25.26
C CYS A 112 16.28 44.28 25.74
N PRO A 113 15.14 44.25 26.45
CA PRO A 113 14.63 43.02 27.07
C PRO A 113 14.20 41.96 26.06
N ARG A 114 13.74 42.32 24.85
CA ARG A 114 13.25 41.36 23.84
C ARG A 114 14.41 40.73 23.10
N ALA A 115 15.39 41.56 22.72
CA ALA A 115 16.65 41.04 22.17
C ALA A 115 17.38 40.14 23.16
N THR A 116 17.35 40.46 24.46
CA THR A 116 17.99 39.62 25.49
C THR A 116 17.41 38.20 25.48
N GLU A 117 16.08 38.08 25.44
CA GLU A 117 15.43 36.78 25.39
C GLU A 117 15.71 36.06 24.07
N ARG A 118 15.61 36.78 22.95
CA ARG A 118 15.90 36.22 21.62
C ARG A 118 17.35 35.71 21.48
N LEU A 119 18.33 36.43 22.01
CA LEU A 119 19.74 36.04 22.00
C LEU A 119 20.02 34.85 22.93
N ARG A 120 19.29 34.74 24.04
CA ARG A 120 19.36 33.59 24.95
C ARG A 120 18.80 32.32 24.31
N ILE A 121 17.70 32.44 23.56
CA ILE A 121 17.05 31.33 22.86
C ILE A 121 17.83 30.94 21.61
N GLY A 122 18.33 31.92 20.85
CA GLY A 122 19.18 31.70 19.67
C GLY A 122 18.44 31.26 18.41
N LEU A 123 17.11 31.36 18.38
CA LEU A 123 16.21 31.09 17.24
C LEU A 123 15.13 32.18 17.12
N PRO A 124 14.58 32.50 15.92
CA PRO A 124 13.45 33.42 15.74
C PRO A 124 12.13 33.02 16.42
N ALA A 125 11.26 34.00 16.72
CA ALA A 125 9.99 33.81 17.45
C ALA A 125 9.03 32.88 16.73
N THR A 126 9.02 32.93 15.41
CA THR A 126 8.16 32.14 14.52
C THR A 126 8.45 30.65 14.62
N ILE A 127 9.71 30.31 14.83
CA ILE A 127 10.18 28.93 15.03
C ILE A 127 9.87 28.46 16.47
N GLU A 128 9.81 29.40 17.42
CA GLU A 128 9.51 29.16 18.84
C GLU A 128 8.00 29.08 19.14
N GLN A 129 7.17 29.94 18.53
CA GLN A 129 5.76 30.20 18.85
C GLN A 129 4.74 29.64 17.85
N ALA A 130 5.14 28.75 16.94
CA ALA A 130 4.22 28.04 16.03
C ALA A 130 3.03 27.35 16.76
N SER A 131 3.05 27.28 18.10
CA SER A 131 2.04 26.70 18.96
C SER A 131 0.87 27.62 19.41
N HIS A 132 0.79 28.94 19.13
CA HIS A 132 -0.22 29.74 19.84
C HIS A 132 -1.10 30.82 19.18
N ASN A 133 -1.08 31.11 17.87
CA ASN A 133 -2.15 31.94 17.28
C ASN A 133 -2.28 31.78 15.76
N ALA A 134 -3.29 31.03 15.30
CA ALA A 134 -3.88 31.23 13.98
C ALA A 134 -5.42 31.24 14.12
N PRO A 135 -6.10 32.37 13.84
CA PRO A 135 -7.55 32.37 13.64
C PRO A 135 -7.87 31.69 12.31
N ALA A 136 -8.88 30.82 12.33
CA ALA A 136 -9.44 30.18 11.15
C ALA A 136 -9.83 31.22 10.09
N ALA A 137 -9.11 31.24 8.96
CA ALA A 137 -9.50 31.97 7.77
C ALA A 137 -9.60 31.01 6.59
N ASN A 138 -10.81 30.90 6.05
CA ASN A 138 -11.17 30.21 4.82
C ASN A 138 -10.17 30.49 3.68
N MET A 139 -9.56 29.45 3.13
CA MET A 139 -9.08 29.43 1.76
C MET A 139 -9.69 28.25 1.01
N GLY A 140 -10.25 28.54 -0.16
CA GLY A 140 -10.94 27.58 -1.03
C GLY A 140 -9.99 26.57 -1.68
N PRO A 141 -10.54 25.56 -2.38
CA PRO A 141 -9.80 24.40 -2.83
C PRO A 141 -8.96 24.76 -4.06
N ALA A 142 -7.64 24.77 -3.91
CA ALA A 142 -6.70 24.81 -5.02
C ALA A 142 -5.55 23.82 -4.78
N ALA A 143 -5.35 22.96 -5.78
CA ALA A 143 -4.30 21.95 -5.97
C ALA A 143 -4.36 20.70 -5.05
N GLY A 144 -4.46 19.54 -5.70
CA GLY A 144 -4.60 18.21 -5.07
C GLY A 144 -3.36 17.75 -4.29
N PRO A 145 -3.51 16.68 -3.49
CA PRO A 145 -2.46 16.21 -2.59
C PRO A 145 -1.31 15.58 -3.38
N ALA A 146 -0.13 16.18 -3.28
CA ALA A 146 1.12 15.56 -3.67
C ALA A 146 1.49 14.49 -2.62
N ALA A 147 1.07 13.25 -2.84
CA ALA A 147 1.29 12.10 -1.95
C ALA A 147 2.76 11.59 -1.89
N GLY A 148 3.76 12.46 -2.08
CA GLY A 148 5.18 12.10 -2.06
C GLY A 148 6.08 13.00 -1.21
N ALA A 149 5.60 14.18 -0.78
CA ALA A 149 6.45 15.15 -0.06
C ALA A 149 6.53 14.89 1.45
N SER A 150 5.44 14.47 2.10
CA SER A 150 5.42 14.28 3.56
C SER A 150 6.27 13.10 4.03
N GLY A 151 6.30 11.98 3.30
CA GLY A 151 7.08 10.79 3.68
C GLY A 151 8.60 11.02 3.67
N SER A 152 9.12 11.81 2.73
CA SER A 152 10.55 12.16 2.68
C SER A 152 10.95 13.06 3.84
N LEU A 153 10.05 13.96 4.28
CA LEU A 153 10.30 14.86 5.40
C LEU A 153 10.25 14.10 6.74
N ILE A 154 9.30 13.18 6.90
CA ILE A 154 9.20 12.29 8.07
C ILE A 154 10.46 11.42 8.19
N LEU A 155 10.89 10.78 7.09
CA LEU A 155 12.11 9.98 7.06
C LEU A 155 13.34 10.78 7.50
N THR A 156 13.48 12.00 6.98
CA THR A 156 14.58 12.91 7.36
C THR A 156 14.55 13.26 8.86
N ALA A 157 13.35 13.48 9.43
CA ALA A 157 13.21 13.76 10.85
C ALA A 157 13.55 12.54 11.72
N THR A 158 13.09 11.34 11.34
CA THR A 158 13.41 10.08 12.00
C THR A 158 14.90 9.78 11.97
N GLU A 159 15.56 9.99 10.83
CA GLU A 159 17.02 9.85 10.69
C GLU A 159 17.78 10.80 11.64
N ASN A 160 17.35 12.05 11.76
CA ASN A 160 17.98 13.02 12.65
C ASN A 160 17.81 12.65 14.13
N PHE A 161 16.63 12.14 14.54
CA PHE A 161 16.42 11.63 15.90
C PHE A 161 17.33 10.44 16.23
N ILE A 162 17.42 9.46 15.32
CA ILE A 162 18.27 8.28 15.49
C ILE A 162 19.74 8.71 15.59
N THR A 163 20.17 9.61 14.70
CA THR A 163 21.55 10.13 14.67
C THR A 163 21.92 10.82 15.99
N PHE A 164 21.00 11.62 16.55
CA PHE A 164 21.21 12.26 17.84
C PHE A 164 21.30 11.26 19.01
N LEU A 165 20.37 10.29 19.07
CA LEU A 165 20.36 9.25 20.11
C LEU A 165 21.59 8.34 20.04
N ASP A 166 22.07 8.03 18.84
CA ASP A 166 23.29 7.23 18.65
C ASP A 166 24.55 8.01 19.06
N ALA A 167 24.61 9.32 18.80
CA ALA A 167 25.70 10.17 19.30
C ALA A 167 25.80 10.14 20.83
N LEU A 168 24.66 10.20 21.54
CA LEU A 168 24.62 10.07 23.00
C LEU A 168 25.05 8.66 23.47
N LYS A 169 24.64 7.59 22.78
CA LYS A 169 25.07 6.21 23.08
C LYS A 169 26.57 5.99 22.84
N LEU A 170 27.16 6.72 21.89
CA LEU A 170 28.59 6.74 21.63
C LEU A 170 29.38 7.65 22.59
N ASN A 171 28.71 8.17 23.63
CA ASN A 171 29.28 9.03 24.67
C ASN A 171 29.82 10.38 24.14
N MET A 172 29.21 10.90 23.06
CA MET A 172 29.49 12.24 22.55
C MET A 172 28.69 13.26 23.37
N VAL A 173 29.31 13.85 24.40
CA VAL A 173 28.63 14.71 25.40
C VAL A 173 29.07 16.18 25.36
N SER A 174 29.95 16.56 24.42
CA SER A 174 30.42 17.93 24.26
C SER A 174 29.42 18.80 23.50
N LYS A 175 29.38 20.10 23.81
CA LYS A 175 28.48 21.06 23.15
C LYS A 175 28.66 21.08 21.63
N ASP A 176 29.89 21.13 21.15
CA ASP A 176 30.22 21.18 19.72
C ASP A 176 29.74 19.95 18.93
N ALA A 177 29.63 18.80 19.58
CA ALA A 177 29.09 17.57 19.01
C ALA A 177 27.55 17.52 19.07
N LEU A 178 26.94 17.89 20.20
CA LEU A 178 25.50 17.74 20.43
C LEU A 178 24.66 18.88 19.84
N HIS A 179 25.20 20.10 19.81
CA HIS A 179 24.45 21.29 19.40
C HIS A 179 24.02 21.29 17.92
N PRO A 180 24.88 20.90 16.95
CA PRO A 180 24.47 20.79 15.55
C PRO A 180 23.37 19.75 15.36
N LEU A 181 23.52 18.57 15.98
CA LEU A 181 22.58 17.46 15.86
C LEU A 181 21.21 17.81 16.46
N LEU A 182 21.17 18.44 17.64
CA LEU A 182 19.90 18.85 18.25
C LEU A 182 19.21 19.97 17.45
N SER A 183 20.00 20.84 16.81
CA SER A 183 19.49 21.89 15.92
C SER A 183 18.88 21.30 14.64
N GLU A 184 19.45 20.23 14.10
CA GLU A 184 18.90 19.52 12.95
C GLU A 184 17.60 18.80 13.29
N VAL A 185 17.52 18.14 14.46
CA VAL A 185 16.30 17.49 14.96
C VAL A 185 15.13 18.48 15.04
N ILE A 186 15.31 19.65 15.67
CA ILE A 186 14.22 20.64 15.78
C ILE A 186 13.83 21.24 14.43
N GLN A 187 14.79 21.41 13.51
CA GLN A 187 14.50 21.92 12.17
C GLN A 187 13.74 20.90 11.30
N SER A 188 14.09 19.61 11.38
CA SER A 188 13.36 18.57 10.64
C SER A 188 11.97 18.34 11.21
N VAL A 189 11.81 18.38 12.53
CA VAL A 189 10.52 18.27 13.20
C VAL A 189 9.56 19.39 12.77
N ASN A 190 10.04 20.65 12.79
CA ASN A 190 9.22 21.81 12.39
C ASN A 190 8.88 21.83 10.89
N LYS A 191 9.54 21.02 10.04
CA LYS A 191 9.18 20.87 8.62
C LYS A 191 8.11 19.81 8.40
N VAL A 192 7.92 18.91 9.35
CA VAL A 192 7.00 17.75 9.26
C VAL A 192 5.65 18.07 9.89
N THR A 193 5.65 18.75 11.04
CA THR A 193 4.43 19.05 11.79
C THR A 193 4.46 20.46 12.38
N ASP A 194 3.34 21.16 12.20
CA ASP A 194 3.04 22.44 12.86
C ASP A 194 2.34 22.23 14.24
N GLY A 195 2.02 20.97 14.58
CA GLY A 195 1.34 20.61 15.83
C GLY A 195 2.30 20.49 17.02
N ASP A 196 1.83 20.88 18.21
CA ASP A 196 2.55 20.65 19.46
C ASP A 196 2.37 19.17 19.86
N PHE A 197 3.47 18.44 19.98
CA PHE A 197 3.49 17.03 20.41
C PHE A 197 4.24 16.88 21.73
N GLU A 198 3.97 15.77 22.42
CA GLU A 198 4.46 15.53 23.77
C GLU A 198 6.00 15.65 23.83
N ASN A 199 6.50 16.48 24.75
CA ASN A 199 7.92 16.76 24.97
C ASN A 199 8.66 17.57 23.87
N ARG A 200 7.98 18.19 22.90
CA ARG A 200 8.59 19.19 21.99
C ARG A 200 9.29 20.33 22.73
N GLY A 201 8.66 20.83 23.81
CA GLY A 201 9.24 21.88 24.67
C GLY A 201 10.55 21.48 25.35
N LYS A 202 10.80 20.18 25.55
CA LYS A 202 12.05 19.66 26.14
C LYS A 202 13.22 19.77 25.18
N ILE A 203 13.00 19.53 23.88
CA ILE A 203 14.03 19.72 22.83
C ILE A 203 14.52 21.18 22.85
N ILE A 204 13.57 22.13 22.93
CA ILE A 204 13.88 23.56 22.98
C ILE A 204 14.63 23.92 24.27
N GLN A 205 14.19 23.38 25.41
CA GLN A 205 14.86 23.58 26.71
C GLN A 205 16.32 23.11 26.67
N TRP A 206 16.60 21.94 26.12
CA TRP A 206 17.96 21.41 25.98
C TRP A 206 18.81 22.20 25.00
N LEU A 207 18.21 22.71 23.92
CA LEU A 207 18.91 23.59 22.98
C LEU A 207 19.33 24.91 23.64
N ILE A 208 18.49 25.46 24.53
CA ILE A 208 18.81 26.65 25.33
C ILE A 208 19.96 26.34 26.30
N THR A 209 19.91 25.20 26.99
CA THR A 209 20.99 24.76 27.90
C THR A 209 22.32 24.61 27.17
N LEU A 210 22.33 23.96 26.00
CA LEU A 210 23.54 23.83 25.17
C LEU A 210 24.03 25.19 24.64
N ASN A 211 23.13 26.11 24.28
CA ASN A 211 23.52 27.46 23.84
C ASN A 211 24.27 28.24 24.93
N GLN A 212 23.94 28.05 26.20
CA GLN A 212 24.54 28.75 27.35
C GLN A 212 25.90 28.17 27.80
N MET A 213 26.27 26.97 27.34
CA MET A 213 27.55 26.34 27.64
C MET A 213 28.69 26.88 26.75
N ARG A 214 29.95 26.74 27.18
CA ARG A 214 31.12 27.04 26.31
C ARG A 214 31.32 25.95 25.27
N ALA A 215 31.97 26.26 24.14
CA ALA A 215 32.13 25.34 23.01
C ALA A 215 32.80 24.00 23.39
N THR A 216 33.72 24.02 24.36
CA THR A 216 34.46 22.85 24.85
C THR A 216 33.88 22.25 26.13
N GLU A 217 32.71 22.72 26.56
CA GLU A 217 32.07 22.26 27.80
C GLU A 217 31.25 21.00 27.53
N GLU A 218 31.40 20.01 28.42
CA GLU A 218 30.74 18.71 28.36
C GLU A 218 29.57 18.67 29.35
N LEU A 219 28.50 17.96 28.98
CA LEU A 219 27.40 17.65 29.91
C LEU A 219 27.86 16.67 30.97
N SER A 220 27.30 16.78 32.19
CA SER A 220 27.52 15.76 33.21
C SER A 220 26.84 14.44 32.84
N GLU A 221 27.28 13.32 33.43
CA GLU A 221 26.70 12.00 33.19
C GLU A 221 25.19 11.95 33.49
N ASP A 222 24.75 12.68 34.52
CA ASP A 222 23.33 12.79 34.88
C ASP A 222 22.55 13.65 33.87
N GLN A 223 23.14 14.75 33.39
CA GLN A 223 22.53 15.60 32.35
C GLN A 223 22.44 14.87 31.00
N ALA A 224 23.45 14.08 30.64
CA ALA A 224 23.43 13.29 29.41
C ALA A 224 22.33 12.21 29.43
N ARG A 225 22.11 11.58 30.61
CA ARG A 225 21.00 10.62 30.80
C ARG A 225 19.64 11.31 30.72
N GLU A 226 19.48 12.47 31.35
CA GLU A 226 18.24 13.25 31.30
C GLU A 226 17.93 13.71 29.87
N LEU A 227 18.93 14.21 29.16
CA LEU A 227 18.83 14.58 27.74
C LEU A 227 18.45 13.38 26.86
N SER A 228 19.07 12.22 27.07
CA SER A 228 18.72 11.00 26.33
C SER A 228 17.27 10.59 26.56
N PHE A 229 16.80 10.63 27.81
CA PHE A 229 15.44 10.26 28.17
C PHE A 229 14.41 11.24 27.57
N ASP A 230 14.63 12.54 27.71
CA ASP A 230 13.73 13.58 27.19
C ASP A 230 13.62 13.52 25.66
N ILE A 231 14.72 13.22 24.95
CA ILE A 231 14.71 13.10 23.48
C ILE A 231 14.10 11.79 23.00
N GLU A 232 14.29 10.68 23.72
CA GLU A 232 13.62 9.41 23.42
C GLU A 232 12.10 9.51 23.61
N GLN A 233 11.65 10.24 24.63
CA GLN A 233 10.24 10.56 24.85
C GLN A 233 9.69 11.48 23.75
N ALA A 234 10.45 12.49 23.33
CA ALA A 234 10.03 13.36 22.22
C ALA A 234 9.99 12.60 20.87
N TYR A 235 10.89 11.65 20.64
CA TYR A 235 10.86 10.76 19.47
C TYR A 235 9.63 9.85 19.47
N GLN A 236 9.28 9.28 20.63
CA GLN A 236 8.05 8.49 20.79
C GLN A 236 6.80 9.34 20.57
N GLY A 237 6.76 10.57 21.11
CA GLY A 237 5.67 11.52 20.89
C GLY A 237 5.56 12.00 19.43
N PHE A 238 6.69 12.11 18.72
CA PHE A 238 6.74 12.46 17.29
C PHE A 238 6.26 11.30 16.39
N ASN A 239 6.60 10.06 16.73
CA ASN A 239 6.12 8.86 16.03
C ASN A 239 4.71 8.43 16.46
N ALA A 240 4.14 9.03 17.51
CA ALA A 240 2.79 8.77 17.97
C ALA A 240 1.77 9.60 17.18
N ASP A 241 1.65 9.34 15.89
CA ASP A 241 0.43 9.70 15.15
C ASP A 241 -0.62 8.60 15.42
N PRO A 242 -1.72 8.90 16.14
CA PRO A 242 -2.78 7.91 16.40
C PRO A 242 -3.51 7.45 15.13
N ASP A 243 -3.27 8.08 13.97
CA ASP A 243 -3.83 7.69 12.68
C ASP A 243 -2.81 7.05 11.71
N GLU A 244 -1.53 6.84 12.07
CA GLU A 244 -0.55 6.14 11.22
C GLU A 244 -0.52 4.61 11.49
N PRO A 245 -0.55 3.75 10.46
CA PRO A 245 -0.52 2.31 10.66
C PRO A 245 0.80 1.84 11.30
N LEU A 246 0.75 0.94 12.27
CA LEU A 246 1.92 0.25 12.83
C LEU A 246 2.67 -0.52 11.73
N HIS A 247 4.00 -0.54 11.76
CA HIS A 247 4.77 -1.43 10.90
C HIS A 247 4.78 -2.85 11.46
N VAL A 248 4.92 -3.86 10.59
CA VAL A 248 5.01 -5.27 11.03
C VAL A 248 6.21 -5.55 11.95
N PHE A 249 7.21 -4.67 11.94
CA PHE A 249 8.38 -4.75 12.82
C PHE A 249 8.12 -4.24 14.23
N ASP A 250 7.05 -3.46 14.42
CA ASP A 250 6.61 -2.99 15.74
C ASP A 250 5.82 -4.07 16.49
N LEU A 251 5.42 -5.14 15.79
CA LEU A 251 4.80 -6.32 16.41
C LEU A 251 5.87 -7.20 17.10
N PRO A 252 5.48 -8.00 18.12
CA PRO A 252 6.41 -8.89 18.82
C PRO A 252 7.11 -9.86 17.87
N GLN A 253 8.44 -9.79 17.82
CA GLN A 253 9.24 -10.61 16.91
C GLN A 253 9.64 -11.94 17.56
N ILE A 254 9.53 -13.05 16.82
CA ILE A 254 9.79 -14.40 17.35
C ILE A 254 11.19 -14.56 17.96
N HIS A 255 12.19 -13.88 17.41
CA HIS A 255 13.56 -13.96 17.91
C HIS A 255 13.73 -13.36 19.31
N THR A 256 12.80 -12.50 19.77
CA THR A 256 12.81 -11.95 21.13
C THR A 256 12.10 -12.85 22.15
N LYS A 257 11.54 -13.98 21.71
CA LYS A 257 10.80 -14.95 22.55
C LYS A 257 9.66 -14.31 23.36
N PRO A 258 8.70 -13.62 22.73
CA PRO A 258 7.57 -12.97 23.40
C PRO A 258 6.63 -13.98 24.06
N SER A 259 5.88 -13.56 25.07
CA SER A 259 4.88 -14.42 25.71
C SER A 259 3.72 -14.76 24.75
N GLY A 260 3.04 -15.88 24.98
CA GLY A 260 1.91 -16.29 24.12
C GLY A 260 0.76 -15.29 24.16
N THR A 261 0.56 -14.58 25.26
CA THR A 261 -0.44 -13.52 25.38
C THR A 261 -0.08 -12.28 24.55
N GLU A 262 1.20 -11.92 24.45
CA GLU A 262 1.67 -10.84 23.57
C GLU A 262 1.49 -11.20 22.09
N LEU A 263 1.79 -12.45 21.71
CA LEU A 263 1.55 -12.95 20.36
C LEU A 263 0.07 -12.96 20.01
N LEU A 264 -0.80 -13.46 20.89
CA LEU A 264 -2.25 -13.46 20.66
C LEU A 264 -2.81 -12.03 20.53
N ARG A 265 -2.32 -11.08 21.34
CA ARG A 265 -2.71 -9.67 21.22
C ARG A 265 -2.28 -9.08 19.87
N ALA A 266 -1.06 -9.37 19.42
CA ALA A 266 -0.58 -8.93 18.11
C ALA A 266 -1.39 -9.54 16.96
N LEU A 267 -1.75 -10.83 17.07
CA LEU A 267 -2.59 -11.52 16.09
C LEU A 267 -4.04 -11.00 16.08
N ASP A 268 -4.54 -10.47 17.20
CA ASP A 268 -5.86 -9.83 17.26
C ASP A 268 -5.86 -8.46 16.57
N ILE A 269 -4.77 -7.69 16.69
CA ILE A 269 -4.56 -6.45 15.92
C ILE A 269 -4.57 -6.74 14.41
N LEU A 270 -4.03 -7.90 14.02
CA LEU A 270 -4.05 -8.37 12.63
C LEU A 270 -5.39 -9.00 12.22
N ALA A 271 -6.44 -9.02 13.04
CA ALA A 271 -7.73 -9.58 12.63
C ALA A 271 -8.38 -8.71 11.54
N ILE A 272 -8.76 -9.32 10.42
CA ILE A 272 -9.63 -8.62 9.46
C ILE A 272 -11.05 -8.62 10.04
N LYS A 273 -11.49 -7.48 10.57
CA LYS A 273 -12.89 -7.29 10.93
C LYS A 273 -13.74 -7.33 9.65
N PRO A 274 -14.86 -8.07 9.61
CA PRO A 274 -15.77 -8.00 8.47
C PRO A 274 -16.18 -6.55 8.29
N LYS A 275 -15.89 -5.96 7.13
CA LYS A 275 -16.39 -4.62 6.80
C LYS A 275 -17.93 -4.73 6.82
N SER A 276 -18.61 -4.03 7.73
CA SER A 276 -20.04 -3.84 7.56
C SER A 276 -20.20 -2.94 6.34
N PHE A 277 -21.13 -3.25 5.45
CA PHE A 277 -21.41 -2.42 4.28
C PHE A 277 -22.01 -1.04 4.65
N ALA A 278 -22.16 -0.73 5.94
CA ALA A 278 -22.77 0.49 6.45
C ALA A 278 -21.73 1.61 6.59
N SER A 279 -21.95 2.72 5.88
CA SER A 279 -21.23 3.99 6.09
C SER A 279 -21.79 4.79 7.28
N SER A 280 -22.14 4.13 8.40
CA SER A 280 -22.59 4.82 9.61
C SER A 280 -21.47 4.88 10.66
N GLY A 281 -21.01 6.10 10.92
CA GLY A 281 -19.97 6.44 11.88
C GLY A 281 -20.43 6.27 13.34
N TYR A 282 -20.58 5.03 13.78
CA TYR A 282 -20.50 4.70 15.19
C TYR A 282 -19.08 4.28 15.52
N GLU A 283 -18.45 5.06 16.40
CA GLU A 283 -17.12 4.88 16.97
C GLU A 283 -16.97 3.47 17.58
N ALA A 284 -16.61 2.49 16.76
CA ALA A 284 -15.83 1.37 17.25
C ALA A 284 -14.44 1.93 17.53
N VAL A 285 -13.98 1.82 18.79
CA VAL A 285 -12.60 2.10 19.21
C VAL A 285 -11.66 1.68 18.07
N LYS A 286 -11.06 2.67 17.38
CA LYS A 286 -10.15 2.43 16.25
C LYS A 286 -9.00 1.60 16.80
N ALA A 287 -9.01 0.30 16.51
CA ALA A 287 -7.88 -0.55 16.82
C ALA A 287 -6.71 -0.12 15.93
N PRO A 288 -5.46 -0.16 16.43
CA PRO A 288 -4.31 0.23 15.62
C PRO A 288 -4.25 -0.60 14.34
N THR A 289 -4.21 0.05 13.18
CA THR A 289 -4.04 -0.60 11.88
C THR A 289 -2.58 -0.95 11.65
N VAL A 290 -2.27 -2.05 10.98
CA VAL A 290 -0.88 -2.45 10.64
C VAL A 290 -0.69 -2.34 9.13
N TYR A 291 0.46 -1.82 8.67
CA TYR A 291 0.82 -1.80 7.26
C TYR A 291 0.73 -3.23 6.67
N PRO A 292 0.02 -3.43 5.53
CA PRO A 292 -0.19 -4.77 4.98
C PRO A 292 1.11 -5.42 4.48
N THR A 293 2.12 -4.61 4.15
CA THR A 293 3.43 -5.06 3.68
C THR A 293 4.17 -5.85 4.77
N GLY A 294 4.53 -7.09 4.47
CA GLY A 294 5.29 -7.96 5.37
C GLY A 294 4.46 -8.76 6.37
N VAL A 295 3.16 -8.47 6.54
CA VAL A 295 2.24 -9.25 7.40
C VAL A 295 2.20 -10.74 7.02
N PRO A 296 2.08 -11.14 5.74
CA PRO A 296 2.10 -12.57 5.38
C PRO A 296 3.40 -13.27 5.80
N ARG A 297 4.54 -12.58 5.69
CA ARG A 297 5.85 -13.10 6.10
C ARG A 297 5.95 -13.24 7.62
N TYR A 298 5.40 -12.28 8.35
CA TYR A 298 5.32 -12.33 9.81
C TYR A 298 4.45 -13.51 10.28
N LEU A 299 3.24 -13.66 9.74
CA LEU A 299 2.32 -14.76 10.07
C LEU A 299 2.94 -16.14 9.72
N THR A 300 3.57 -16.25 8.55
CA THR A 300 4.28 -17.48 8.14
C THR A 300 5.45 -17.79 9.07
N SER A 301 6.15 -16.77 9.59
CA SER A 301 7.24 -16.99 10.56
C SER A 301 6.72 -17.55 11.89
N ILE A 302 5.52 -17.12 12.34
CA ILE A 302 4.86 -17.68 13.54
C ILE A 302 4.46 -19.14 13.30
N ILE A 303 3.82 -19.43 12.18
CA ILE A 303 3.35 -20.78 11.82
C ILE A 303 4.52 -21.77 11.66
N SER A 304 5.64 -21.32 11.10
CA SER A 304 6.84 -22.16 10.90
C SER A 304 7.71 -22.31 12.15
N SER A 305 7.48 -21.51 13.20
CA SER A 305 8.23 -21.60 14.45
C SER A 305 7.69 -22.72 15.34
N PRO A 306 8.55 -23.52 15.98
CA PRO A 306 8.11 -24.53 16.95
C PRO A 306 7.54 -23.93 18.25
N LEU A 307 7.65 -22.60 18.45
CA LEU A 307 7.21 -21.86 19.64
C LEU A 307 7.68 -22.49 20.96
N SER A 308 8.87 -23.08 20.98
CA SER A 308 9.37 -23.96 22.05
C SER A 308 9.64 -23.26 23.38
N TRP A 309 9.53 -21.93 23.44
CA TRP A 309 9.67 -21.15 24.66
C TRP A 309 8.33 -20.88 25.36
N LEU A 310 7.20 -21.27 24.75
CA LEU A 310 5.88 -21.21 25.38
C LEU A 310 5.65 -22.45 26.25
N ASP A 311 5.06 -22.25 27.43
CA ASP A 311 5.02 -23.25 28.50
C ASP A 311 4.04 -24.41 28.24
N THR A 312 3.00 -24.22 27.41
CA THR A 312 1.93 -25.21 27.21
C THR A 312 1.62 -25.46 25.73
N ASP A 313 1.27 -26.72 25.43
CA ASP A 313 0.89 -27.18 24.08
C ASP A 313 -0.41 -26.47 23.64
N GLU A 314 -1.36 -26.27 24.55
CA GLU A 314 -2.62 -25.58 24.27
C GLU A 314 -2.41 -24.13 23.85
N LEU A 315 -1.42 -23.44 24.44
CA LEU A 315 -1.11 -22.06 24.08
C LEU A 315 -0.39 -21.98 22.73
N ARG A 316 0.45 -22.98 22.41
CA ARG A 316 1.11 -23.10 21.09
C ARG A 316 0.08 -23.31 19.98
N GLU A 317 -0.84 -24.24 20.17
CA GLU A 317 -1.96 -24.49 19.24
C GLU A 317 -2.82 -23.23 19.05
N ALA A 318 -3.21 -22.54 20.13
CA ALA A 318 -4.00 -21.31 20.02
C ALA A 318 -3.29 -20.19 19.22
N VAL A 319 -1.97 -20.05 19.38
CA VAL A 319 -1.18 -19.08 18.61
C VAL A 319 -1.07 -19.49 17.14
N TRP A 320 -0.85 -20.78 16.84
CA TRP A 320 -0.81 -21.29 15.47
C TRP A 320 -2.16 -21.14 14.76
N ASP A 321 -3.26 -21.51 15.42
CA ASP A 321 -4.62 -21.37 14.90
C ASP A 321 -4.95 -19.91 14.59
N ALA A 322 -4.63 -19.00 15.52
CA ALA A 322 -4.85 -17.57 15.31
C ALA A 322 -4.00 -17.04 14.14
N ALA A 323 -2.71 -17.40 14.05
CA ALA A 323 -1.83 -16.97 12.97
C ALA A 323 -2.27 -17.53 11.60
N ALA A 324 -2.67 -18.81 11.55
CA ALA A 324 -3.20 -19.45 10.37
C ALA A 324 -4.51 -18.78 9.91
N ALA A 325 -5.43 -18.47 10.84
CA ALA A 325 -6.65 -17.74 10.53
C ALA A 325 -6.35 -16.36 9.93
N ARG A 326 -5.45 -15.57 10.54
CA ARG A 326 -5.04 -14.26 10.01
C ARG A 326 -4.41 -14.33 8.63
N LEU A 327 -3.68 -15.41 8.33
CA LEU A 327 -3.07 -15.64 7.02
C LEU A 327 -4.13 -16.04 5.99
N SER A 328 -5.07 -16.91 6.39
CA SER A 328 -6.19 -17.37 5.56
C SER A 328 -7.12 -16.22 5.18
N GLU A 329 -7.45 -15.34 6.13
CA GLU A 329 -8.22 -14.10 5.92
C GLU A 329 -7.62 -13.22 4.81
N ARG A 330 -6.30 -13.28 4.60
CA ARG A 330 -5.53 -12.48 3.64
C ARG A 330 -5.15 -13.22 2.35
N SER A 331 -5.48 -14.50 2.24
CA SER A 331 -5.09 -15.34 1.10
C SER A 331 -6.14 -15.36 -0.02
N GLY A 332 -7.04 -14.37 -0.04
CA GLY A 332 -8.16 -14.26 -0.98
C GLY A 332 -9.41 -15.05 -0.55
N ARG A 333 -10.54 -14.77 -1.21
CA ARG A 333 -11.86 -15.30 -0.79
C ARG A 333 -11.99 -16.82 -0.76
N SER A 334 -11.27 -17.55 -1.62
CA SER A 334 -11.29 -19.04 -1.64
C SER A 334 -10.61 -19.69 -0.44
N ALA A 335 -9.79 -18.94 0.29
CA ALA A 335 -9.14 -19.35 1.52
C ALA A 335 -9.84 -18.77 2.77
N MET A 336 -10.89 -17.96 2.61
CA MET A 336 -11.58 -17.36 3.74
C MET A 336 -12.45 -18.41 4.47
N PRO A 337 -12.34 -18.54 5.81
CA PRO A 337 -13.17 -19.46 6.57
C PRO A 337 -14.66 -19.08 6.50
N ALA A 338 -15.53 -20.02 6.87
CA ALA A 338 -16.95 -19.73 7.04
C ALA A 338 -17.12 -18.59 8.06
N MET A 339 -18.05 -17.68 7.78
CA MET A 339 -18.26 -16.48 8.58
C MET A 339 -19.74 -16.16 8.76
N THR A 340 -20.07 -15.53 9.88
CA THR A 340 -21.41 -15.00 10.14
C THR A 340 -21.31 -13.49 10.24
N ARG A 341 -22.15 -12.77 9.51
CA ARG A 341 -22.15 -11.30 9.43
C ARG A 341 -23.49 -10.73 9.87
N VAL A 342 -23.44 -9.53 10.44
CA VAL A 342 -24.63 -8.76 10.80
C VAL A 342 -24.78 -7.60 9.81
N PHE A 343 -25.97 -7.49 9.22
CA PHE A 343 -26.35 -6.46 8.27
C PHE A 343 -27.40 -5.55 8.90
N THR A 344 -27.17 -4.24 8.83
CA THR A 344 -28.10 -3.24 9.35
C THR A 344 -28.88 -2.62 8.19
N ILE A 345 -30.21 -2.65 8.25
CA ILE A 345 -31.12 -2.18 7.21
C ILE A 345 -32.08 -1.13 7.80
N PRO A 346 -32.29 0.02 7.13
CA PRO A 346 -33.23 1.04 7.57
C PRO A 346 -34.69 0.57 7.46
N SER A 347 -35.51 0.92 8.45
CA SER A 347 -36.96 0.73 8.41
C SER A 347 -37.72 2.04 8.08
N PRO A 348 -38.98 1.95 7.61
CA PRO A 348 -39.84 3.12 7.44
C PRO A 348 -40.13 3.88 8.76
N THR A 349 -39.97 3.22 9.91
CA THR A 349 -40.18 3.85 11.23
C THR A 349 -38.94 4.61 11.73
N GLY A 350 -37.83 4.57 10.98
CA GLY A 350 -36.55 5.17 11.37
C GLY A 350 -35.73 4.31 12.33
N GLU A 351 -36.18 3.10 12.64
CA GLU A 351 -35.43 2.11 13.41
C GLU A 351 -34.52 1.29 12.49
N GLU A 352 -33.34 0.92 12.97
CA GLU A 352 -32.42 0.05 12.26
C GLU A 352 -32.72 -1.42 12.57
N LEU A 353 -33.01 -2.21 11.54
CA LEU A 353 -33.25 -3.64 11.63
C LEU A 353 -31.94 -4.39 11.40
N THR A 354 -31.62 -5.37 12.25
CA THR A 354 -30.39 -6.15 12.17
C THR A 354 -30.65 -7.57 11.72
N LEU A 355 -30.00 -7.99 10.63
CA LEU A 355 -30.09 -9.33 10.06
C LEU A 355 -28.75 -10.05 10.21
N THR A 356 -28.78 -11.28 10.72
CA THR A 356 -27.59 -12.13 10.85
C THR A 356 -27.60 -13.18 9.75
N LEU A 357 -26.57 -13.19 8.89
CA LEU A 357 -26.44 -14.16 7.80
C LEU A 357 -25.15 -14.96 7.92
N HIS A 358 -25.25 -16.26 7.72
CA HIS A 358 -24.15 -17.18 7.61
C HIS A 358 -23.71 -17.35 6.15
N GLU A 359 -22.41 -17.22 5.94
CA GLU A 359 -21.71 -17.42 4.67
C GLU A 359 -20.64 -18.50 4.84
N PRO A 360 -20.82 -19.70 4.27
CA PRO A 360 -19.79 -20.75 4.31
C PRO A 360 -18.55 -20.36 3.51
N SER A 361 -17.48 -21.14 3.69
CA SER A 361 -16.22 -20.97 2.96
C SER A 361 -16.43 -21.18 1.45
N LEU A 362 -15.71 -20.38 0.65
CA LEU A 362 -15.82 -20.40 -0.81
C LEU A 362 -15.01 -21.56 -1.37
N THR A 363 -15.62 -22.75 -1.38
CA THR A 363 -15.18 -23.87 -2.21
C THR A 363 -15.77 -23.75 -3.62
N ALA A 364 -15.22 -24.47 -4.60
CA ALA A 364 -15.53 -24.30 -6.04
C ALA A 364 -17.03 -24.32 -6.42
N ASP A 365 -17.89 -24.86 -5.54
CA ASP A 365 -19.32 -25.05 -5.77
C ASP A 365 -20.24 -24.08 -4.98
N ASN A 366 -19.70 -23.15 -4.17
CA ASN A 366 -20.48 -22.37 -3.19
C ASN A 366 -20.78 -20.90 -3.57
N LEU A 367 -20.72 -20.52 -4.86
CA LEU A 367 -20.84 -19.11 -5.27
C LEU A 367 -22.18 -18.46 -4.86
N GLY A 368 -23.27 -19.23 -4.83
CA GLY A 368 -24.60 -18.76 -4.40
C GLY A 368 -24.75 -18.52 -2.89
N MET A 369 -23.76 -18.92 -2.08
CA MET A 369 -23.83 -18.80 -0.61
C MET A 369 -23.16 -17.51 -0.09
N LYS A 370 -22.86 -16.56 -0.98
CA LYS A 370 -22.25 -15.26 -0.65
C LYS A 370 -23.24 -14.11 -0.80
N THR A 371 -23.13 -13.13 0.10
CA THR A 371 -23.89 -11.89 0.00
C THR A 371 -23.16 -10.92 -0.92
N TRP A 372 -23.85 -10.42 -1.94
CA TRP A 372 -23.28 -9.50 -2.93
C TRP A 372 -23.70 -8.06 -2.65
N VAL A 373 -22.87 -7.07 -3.02
CA VAL A 373 -23.16 -5.63 -2.80
C VAL A 373 -24.53 -5.21 -3.32
N SER A 374 -24.91 -5.69 -4.49
CA SER A 374 -26.24 -5.49 -5.08
C SER A 374 -27.37 -5.90 -4.15
N SER A 375 -27.25 -7.02 -3.44
CA SER A 375 -28.25 -7.46 -2.46
C SER A 375 -28.33 -6.52 -1.26
N TYR A 376 -27.19 -5.97 -0.81
CA TYR A 376 -27.17 -5.02 0.29
C TYR A 376 -27.76 -3.66 -0.10
N LEU A 377 -27.36 -3.10 -1.24
CA LEU A 377 -27.91 -1.84 -1.76
C LEU A 377 -29.43 -1.96 -1.99
N LEU A 378 -29.91 -3.11 -2.46
CA LEU A 378 -31.34 -3.32 -2.67
C LEU A 378 -32.06 -3.28 -1.33
N SER A 379 -31.55 -4.03 -0.34
CA SER A 379 -32.09 -4.07 1.00
C SER A 379 -32.16 -2.68 1.65
N GLN A 380 -31.14 -1.84 1.48
CA GLN A 380 -31.13 -0.46 1.99
C GLN A 380 -32.31 0.36 1.43
N ARG A 381 -32.67 0.16 0.15
CA ARG A 381 -33.70 0.96 -0.53
C ARG A 381 -35.12 0.39 -0.44
N LEU A 382 -35.29 -0.85 0.02
CA LEU A 382 -36.60 -1.50 0.09
C LEU A 382 -37.64 -0.67 0.87
N HIS A 383 -37.23 0.01 1.94
CA HIS A 383 -38.14 0.84 2.75
C HIS A 383 -38.76 1.99 1.92
N SER A 384 -37.98 2.63 1.05
CA SER A 384 -38.42 3.76 0.22
C SER A 384 -39.14 3.33 -1.07
N LEU A 385 -38.69 2.22 -1.68
CA LEU A 385 -39.19 1.75 -2.99
C LEU A 385 -40.64 1.27 -2.97
N LEU A 386 -41.16 0.92 -1.78
CA LEU A 386 -42.44 0.24 -1.63
C LEU A 386 -43.55 1.13 -1.05
N GLU A 387 -43.28 2.41 -0.78
CA GLU A 387 -44.25 3.36 -0.21
C GLU A 387 -45.18 3.98 -1.23
N SER A 388 -44.72 4.25 -2.46
CA SER A 388 -45.54 4.86 -3.51
C SER A 388 -45.54 4.01 -4.78
N THR A 389 -46.73 3.67 -5.27
CA THR A 389 -46.92 2.98 -6.56
C THR A 389 -47.15 4.02 -7.63
N PRO A 390 -46.25 4.19 -8.61
CA PRO A 390 -46.50 5.09 -9.72
C PRO A 390 -47.72 4.58 -10.50
N GLN A 391 -48.71 5.44 -10.74
CA GLN A 391 -49.86 5.09 -11.57
C GLN A 391 -49.44 5.01 -13.04
N LEU A 392 -49.32 3.79 -13.57
CA LEU A 392 -48.93 3.55 -14.97
C LEU A 392 -50.10 3.66 -15.96
N VAL A 393 -51.35 3.56 -15.48
CA VAL A 393 -52.55 3.62 -16.32
C VAL A 393 -53.46 4.77 -15.86
N PRO A 394 -53.77 5.77 -16.70
CA PRO A 394 -54.81 6.75 -16.43
C PRO A 394 -56.17 6.04 -16.45
N SER A 395 -56.76 5.76 -15.28
CA SER A 395 -58.07 5.11 -15.22
C SER A 395 -59.20 6.14 -15.34
N GLU A 396 -59.72 6.35 -16.54
CA GLU A 396 -61.05 6.98 -16.74
C GLU A 396 -62.20 5.96 -16.71
N THR A 397 -61.93 4.66 -16.62
CA THR A 397 -63.00 3.65 -16.57
C THR A 397 -62.60 2.48 -15.67
N THR A 398 -63.47 2.20 -14.71
CA THR A 398 -63.38 1.23 -13.60
C THR A 398 -62.44 1.64 -12.46
N THR A 399 -63.04 2.27 -11.45
CA THR A 399 -62.55 2.26 -10.07
C THR A 399 -62.31 0.81 -9.65
N PRO A 400 -61.07 0.39 -9.38
CA PRO A 400 -60.86 -0.83 -8.62
C PRO A 400 -61.22 -0.47 -7.19
N THR A 401 -62.29 -1.05 -6.66
CA THR A 401 -62.44 -1.15 -5.20
C THR A 401 -61.15 -1.80 -4.68
N PRO A 402 -60.40 -1.15 -3.79
CA PRO A 402 -59.21 -1.77 -3.24
C PRO A 402 -59.72 -2.94 -2.41
N LYS A 403 -59.45 -4.17 -2.85
CA LYS A 403 -59.48 -5.33 -1.94
C LYS A 403 -58.31 -5.11 -0.97
N THR A 404 -58.52 -4.28 0.05
CA THR A 404 -57.55 -3.96 1.11
C THR A 404 -57.29 -5.12 2.07
N ASP A 405 -57.73 -6.34 1.73
CA ASP A 405 -57.80 -7.47 2.67
C ASP A 405 -56.91 -8.66 2.29
N ARG A 406 -56.13 -8.56 1.20
CA ARG A 406 -55.17 -9.60 0.81
C ARG A 406 -53.74 -9.13 1.11
N THR A 407 -53.00 -9.95 1.84
CA THR A 407 -51.57 -9.77 2.10
C THR A 407 -50.77 -9.76 0.79
N LEU A 408 -49.82 -8.85 0.66
CA LEU A 408 -48.94 -8.77 -0.51
C LEU A 408 -48.10 -10.05 -0.60
N ARG A 409 -48.07 -10.70 -1.77
CA ARG A 409 -47.25 -11.90 -1.98
C ARG A 409 -46.01 -11.58 -2.80
N ALA A 410 -44.83 -11.79 -2.24
CA ALA A 410 -43.55 -11.56 -2.88
C ALA A 410 -42.80 -12.87 -3.16
N LEU A 411 -42.00 -12.87 -4.22
CA LEU A 411 -41.07 -13.94 -4.58
C LEU A 411 -39.69 -13.34 -4.79
N GLU A 412 -38.66 -13.92 -4.17
CA GLU A 412 -37.27 -13.60 -4.49
C GLU A 412 -36.68 -14.71 -5.36
N LEU A 413 -36.15 -14.33 -6.52
CA LEU A 413 -35.46 -15.23 -7.45
C LEU A 413 -33.95 -15.10 -7.26
N GLY A 414 -33.28 -16.22 -6.97
CA GLY A 414 -31.83 -16.24 -6.77
C GLY A 414 -31.44 -15.54 -5.47
N ALA A 415 -32.09 -15.94 -4.38
CA ALA A 415 -32.00 -15.27 -3.10
C ALA A 415 -30.60 -15.37 -2.47
N GLY A 416 -29.79 -16.36 -2.85
CA GLY A 416 -28.47 -16.61 -2.30
C GLY A 416 -28.50 -16.78 -0.78
N THR A 417 -27.95 -15.81 -0.06
CA THR A 417 -27.98 -15.77 1.41
C THR A 417 -29.33 -15.35 1.99
N GLY A 418 -30.22 -14.77 1.19
CA GLY A 418 -31.55 -14.32 1.56
C GLY A 418 -31.64 -12.88 2.05
N LEU A 419 -30.57 -12.08 1.90
CA LEU A 419 -30.51 -10.72 2.45
C LEU A 419 -31.69 -9.85 2.01
N VAL A 420 -32.01 -9.81 0.71
CA VAL A 420 -33.06 -8.93 0.18
C VAL A 420 -34.43 -9.33 0.70
N GLY A 421 -34.79 -10.60 0.57
CA GLY A 421 -36.12 -11.04 0.95
C GLY A 421 -36.35 -11.07 2.46
N LEU A 422 -35.32 -11.37 3.27
CA LEU A 422 -35.41 -11.22 4.73
C LEU A 422 -35.55 -9.76 5.14
N SER A 423 -34.85 -8.83 4.47
CA SER A 423 -35.01 -7.39 4.67
C SER A 423 -36.43 -6.94 4.32
N PHE A 424 -36.94 -7.38 3.17
CA PHE A 424 -38.31 -7.13 2.75
C PHE A 424 -39.33 -7.62 3.77
N ALA A 425 -39.15 -8.85 4.27
CA ALA A 425 -40.02 -9.46 5.25
C ALA A 425 -40.04 -8.64 6.55
N ALA A 426 -38.88 -8.28 7.08
CA ALA A 426 -38.76 -7.48 8.29
C ALA A 426 -39.36 -6.07 8.14
N ILE A 427 -39.18 -5.42 6.98
CA ILE A 427 -39.74 -4.09 6.69
C ILE A 427 -41.27 -4.13 6.56
N ARG A 428 -41.83 -5.14 5.89
CA ARG A 428 -43.27 -5.21 5.60
C ARG A 428 -44.08 -5.88 6.71
N GLY A 429 -43.46 -6.73 7.51
CA GLY A 429 -44.11 -7.48 8.57
C GLY A 429 -45.36 -8.23 8.11
N GLN A 430 -46.43 -8.16 8.89
CA GLN A 430 -47.72 -8.80 8.59
C GLN A 430 -48.39 -8.35 7.26
N SER A 431 -47.93 -7.25 6.67
CA SER A 431 -48.49 -6.68 5.44
C SER A 431 -48.12 -7.48 4.19
N ALA A 432 -47.12 -8.36 4.29
CA ALA A 432 -46.62 -9.14 3.17
C ALA A 432 -46.15 -10.54 3.59
N SER A 433 -46.13 -11.44 2.63
CA SER A 433 -45.47 -12.74 2.71
C SER A 433 -44.44 -12.85 1.59
N ILE A 434 -43.31 -13.51 1.85
CA ILE A 434 -42.27 -13.71 0.85
C ILE A 434 -41.84 -15.16 0.76
N HIS A 435 -41.62 -15.62 -0.48
CA HIS A 435 -41.01 -16.91 -0.79
C HIS A 435 -39.60 -16.67 -1.35
N LEU A 436 -38.58 -17.18 -0.68
CA LEU A 436 -37.17 -17.05 -1.07
C LEU A 436 -36.75 -18.29 -1.85
N THR A 437 -36.23 -18.11 -3.06
CA THR A 437 -35.92 -19.25 -3.94
C THR A 437 -34.51 -19.23 -4.50
N ASP A 438 -33.92 -20.41 -4.59
CA ASP A 438 -32.61 -20.64 -5.20
C ASP A 438 -32.47 -22.11 -5.66
N LEU A 439 -31.27 -22.51 -6.09
CA LEU A 439 -30.92 -23.88 -6.48
C LEU A 439 -30.87 -24.84 -5.28
N PRO A 440 -31.03 -26.17 -5.48
CA PRO A 440 -31.06 -27.17 -4.42
C PRO A 440 -29.89 -27.10 -3.44
N ASP A 441 -28.70 -26.76 -3.92
CA ASP A 441 -27.48 -26.71 -3.09
C ASP A 441 -27.45 -25.47 -2.18
N ILE A 442 -28.15 -24.39 -2.55
CA ILE A 442 -28.16 -23.11 -1.83
C ILE A 442 -29.28 -23.03 -0.79
N VAL A 443 -30.43 -23.64 -1.10
CA VAL A 443 -31.64 -23.61 -0.25
C VAL A 443 -31.41 -24.04 1.21
N PRO A 444 -30.56 -25.05 1.52
CA PRO A 444 -30.24 -25.38 2.92
C PRO A 444 -29.63 -24.22 3.71
N ASN A 445 -28.68 -23.48 3.12
CA ASN A 445 -28.07 -22.32 3.77
C ASN A 445 -29.06 -21.14 3.85
N LEU A 446 -29.89 -20.95 2.83
CA LEU A 446 -30.96 -19.95 2.82
C LEU A 446 -31.98 -20.21 3.95
N ALA A 447 -32.38 -21.46 4.15
CA ALA A 447 -33.26 -21.86 5.25
C ALA A 447 -32.60 -21.67 6.62
N HIS A 448 -31.30 -21.96 6.73
CA HIS A 448 -30.52 -21.70 7.94
C HIS A 448 -30.50 -20.19 8.26
N ASN A 449 -30.25 -19.33 7.28
CA ASN A 449 -30.27 -17.88 7.45
C ASN A 449 -31.65 -17.34 7.83
N ALA A 450 -32.73 -17.88 7.27
CA ALA A 450 -34.08 -17.53 7.70
C ALA A 450 -34.31 -17.91 9.19
N ALA A 451 -33.79 -19.06 9.63
CA ALA A 451 -33.90 -19.51 11.02
C ALA A 451 -33.08 -18.65 12.00
N LEU A 452 -31.89 -18.18 11.59
CA LEU A 452 -31.07 -17.26 12.39
C LEU A 452 -31.78 -15.94 12.74
N ASN A 453 -32.76 -15.54 11.92
CA ASN A 453 -33.50 -14.29 12.06
C ASN A 453 -34.94 -14.47 12.58
N VAL A 454 -35.27 -15.64 13.14
CA VAL A 454 -36.63 -15.96 13.59
C VAL A 454 -37.20 -14.98 14.62
N GLU A 455 -36.37 -14.45 15.50
CA GLU A 455 -36.79 -13.47 16.51
C GLU A 455 -37.25 -12.16 15.86
N LEU A 456 -36.45 -11.62 14.95
CA LEU A 456 -36.80 -10.42 14.17
C LEU A 456 -38.08 -10.63 13.35
N LEU A 457 -38.17 -11.78 12.66
CA LEU A 457 -39.34 -12.11 11.85
C LEU A 457 -40.61 -12.28 12.70
N THR A 458 -40.49 -12.82 13.92
CA THR A 458 -41.60 -12.94 14.86
C THR A 458 -42.04 -11.59 15.38
N ASN A 459 -41.08 -10.72 15.77
CA ASN A 459 -41.35 -9.38 16.27
C ASN A 459 -42.06 -8.49 15.23
N THR A 460 -41.73 -8.67 13.95
CA THR A 460 -42.35 -7.96 12.83
C THR A 460 -43.61 -8.66 12.30
N ALA A 461 -43.97 -9.83 12.83
CA ALA A 461 -45.04 -10.69 12.32
C ALA A 461 -44.91 -11.00 10.81
N ALA A 462 -43.67 -11.13 10.34
CA ALA A 462 -43.35 -11.40 8.94
C ALA A 462 -43.53 -12.88 8.59
N THR A 463 -44.00 -13.15 7.37
CA THR A 463 -44.15 -14.53 6.85
C THR A 463 -43.09 -14.80 5.78
N VAL A 464 -42.15 -15.69 6.08
CA VAL A 464 -41.06 -16.10 5.18
C VAL A 464 -41.11 -17.61 4.94
N THR A 465 -40.93 -18.01 3.70
CA THR A 465 -40.77 -19.42 3.30
C THR A 465 -39.59 -19.54 2.34
N THR A 466 -38.92 -20.69 2.31
CA THR A 466 -37.80 -20.96 1.39
C THR A 466 -38.15 -22.15 0.49
N GLY A 467 -37.60 -22.19 -0.73
CA GLY A 467 -37.90 -23.26 -1.69
C GLY A 467 -36.94 -23.33 -2.86
N VAL A 468 -36.98 -24.45 -3.59
CA VAL A 468 -36.17 -24.64 -4.80
C VAL A 468 -36.91 -24.07 -6.01
N LEU A 469 -36.23 -23.24 -6.81
CA LEU A 469 -36.74 -22.77 -8.09
C LEU A 469 -35.60 -22.66 -9.10
N ASP A 470 -35.55 -23.58 -10.06
CA ASP A 470 -34.60 -23.59 -11.17
C ASP A 470 -35.20 -22.88 -12.39
N TRP A 471 -34.61 -21.74 -12.79
CA TRP A 471 -35.10 -20.93 -13.90
C TRP A 471 -35.00 -21.63 -15.26
N SER A 472 -34.16 -22.66 -15.38
CA SER A 472 -34.02 -23.43 -16.62
C SER A 472 -35.19 -24.40 -16.86
N VAL A 473 -36.06 -24.59 -15.86
CA VAL A 473 -37.17 -25.54 -15.89
C VAL A 473 -38.50 -24.81 -15.79
N ALA A 474 -39.31 -24.89 -16.87
CA ALA A 474 -40.66 -24.33 -16.86
C ALA A 474 -41.58 -25.10 -15.88
N PRO A 475 -42.42 -24.41 -15.08
CA PRO A 475 -43.32 -25.06 -14.13
C PRO A 475 -44.38 -25.90 -14.85
N LYS A 476 -44.62 -27.11 -14.33
CA LYS A 476 -45.63 -28.05 -14.84
C LYS A 476 -46.41 -28.67 -13.67
N PRO A 477 -47.72 -28.38 -13.52
CA PRO A 477 -48.53 -27.45 -14.33
C PRO A 477 -48.06 -25.99 -14.20
N LEU A 478 -48.51 -25.12 -15.12
CA LEU A 478 -48.30 -23.68 -14.99
C LEU A 478 -49.00 -23.17 -13.72
N PRO A 479 -48.42 -22.18 -13.01
CA PRO A 479 -49.01 -21.63 -11.80
C PRO A 479 -50.37 -20.99 -12.09
N THR A 480 -51.34 -21.27 -11.22
CA THR A 480 -52.65 -20.62 -11.22
C THR A 480 -52.53 -19.15 -10.77
N GLN A 481 -53.56 -18.33 -11.03
CA GLN A 481 -53.58 -16.92 -10.58
C GLN A 481 -53.42 -16.78 -9.05
N GLU A 482 -53.85 -17.79 -8.30
CA GLU A 482 -53.72 -17.84 -6.84
C GLU A 482 -52.32 -18.22 -6.39
N GLU A 483 -51.50 -18.84 -7.24
CA GLU A 483 -50.10 -19.20 -6.97
C GLU A 483 -49.12 -18.10 -7.41
N GLN A 484 -49.56 -17.18 -8.28
CA GLN A 484 -48.77 -16.04 -8.73
C GLN A 484 -48.53 -14.97 -7.65
N TYR A 485 -47.45 -14.22 -7.83
CA TYR A 485 -46.92 -13.23 -6.90
C TYR A 485 -47.18 -11.80 -7.39
N ASP A 486 -47.41 -10.90 -6.45
CA ASP A 486 -47.67 -9.48 -6.69
C ASP A 486 -46.35 -8.69 -6.84
N LEU A 487 -45.25 -9.20 -6.27
CA LEU A 487 -43.93 -8.60 -6.35
C LEU A 487 -42.87 -9.67 -6.60
N ILE A 488 -41.98 -9.45 -7.55
CA ILE A 488 -40.78 -10.28 -7.75
C ILE A 488 -39.53 -9.44 -7.49
N LEU A 489 -38.63 -9.96 -6.65
CA LEU A 489 -37.34 -9.37 -6.31
C LEU A 489 -36.21 -10.22 -6.90
N ALA A 490 -35.14 -9.59 -7.39
CA ALA A 490 -33.91 -10.29 -7.76
C ALA A 490 -32.69 -9.37 -7.63
N ALA A 491 -31.61 -9.85 -7.03
CA ALA A 491 -30.35 -9.13 -6.90
C ALA A 491 -29.19 -9.90 -7.57
N ASP A 492 -28.42 -9.22 -8.41
CA ASP A 492 -27.35 -9.78 -9.27
C ASP A 492 -27.72 -11.07 -10.02
N PRO A 493 -28.86 -11.14 -10.75
CA PRO A 493 -29.29 -12.39 -11.37
C PRO A 493 -28.57 -12.70 -12.71
N LEU A 494 -27.76 -11.78 -13.25
CA LEU A 494 -27.24 -11.86 -14.63
C LEU A 494 -25.72 -12.04 -14.68
N TYR A 495 -25.26 -13.29 -14.74
CA TYR A 495 -23.84 -13.64 -14.87
C TYR A 495 -23.59 -14.77 -15.88
N SER A 496 -24.59 -15.09 -16.72
CA SER A 496 -24.50 -16.08 -17.80
C SER A 496 -25.35 -15.64 -19.00
N PRO A 497 -24.92 -15.94 -20.24
CA PRO A 497 -25.69 -15.59 -21.44
C PRO A 497 -27.11 -16.16 -21.50
N LYS A 498 -27.42 -17.20 -20.72
CA LYS A 498 -28.76 -17.81 -20.69
C LYS A 498 -29.72 -17.13 -19.71
N HIS A 499 -29.21 -16.36 -18.76
CA HIS A 499 -29.99 -15.80 -17.66
C HIS A 499 -31.05 -14.78 -18.11
N PRO A 500 -30.80 -13.87 -19.07
CA PRO A 500 -31.84 -12.96 -19.54
C PRO A 500 -33.10 -13.69 -20.01
N LYS A 501 -32.94 -14.79 -20.75
CA LYS A 501 -34.06 -15.59 -21.21
C LYS A 501 -34.76 -16.31 -20.06
N TRP A 502 -34.02 -17.09 -19.28
CA TRP A 502 -34.59 -17.92 -18.21
C TRP A 502 -35.26 -17.11 -17.11
N LEU A 503 -34.64 -15.98 -16.72
CA LEU A 503 -35.19 -15.08 -15.71
C LEU A 503 -36.51 -14.46 -16.18
N VAL A 504 -36.57 -13.95 -17.41
CA VAL A 504 -37.79 -13.32 -17.94
C VAL A 504 -38.91 -14.34 -18.16
N GLU A 505 -38.59 -15.56 -18.63
CA GLU A 505 -39.57 -16.65 -18.74
C GLU A 505 -40.13 -17.00 -17.34
N THR A 506 -39.25 -17.13 -16.34
CA THR A 506 -39.65 -17.39 -14.95
C THR A 506 -40.54 -16.29 -14.39
N ILE A 507 -40.16 -15.01 -14.58
CA ILE A 507 -40.99 -13.86 -14.22
C ILE A 507 -42.36 -13.95 -14.91
N GLY A 508 -42.40 -14.28 -16.20
CA GLY A 508 -43.64 -14.40 -16.96
C GLY A 508 -44.60 -15.49 -16.46
N TYR A 509 -44.07 -16.57 -15.87
CA TYR A 509 -44.90 -17.61 -15.25
C TYR A 509 -45.43 -17.16 -13.89
N TRP A 510 -44.58 -16.58 -13.04
CA TRP A 510 -44.87 -16.37 -11.62
C TRP A 510 -45.44 -15.00 -11.28
N LEU A 511 -45.28 -13.99 -12.13
CA LEU A 511 -45.82 -12.64 -11.88
C LEU A 511 -47.33 -12.60 -12.15
N SER A 512 -48.09 -12.02 -11.22
CA SER A 512 -49.52 -11.82 -11.39
C SER A 512 -49.81 -10.77 -12.46
N ARG A 513 -51.01 -10.82 -13.06
CA ARG A 513 -51.46 -9.80 -14.04
C ARG A 513 -52.23 -8.64 -13.39
N GLY A 514 -52.02 -8.42 -12.09
CA GLY A 514 -52.66 -7.34 -11.35
C GLY A 514 -52.10 -5.97 -11.73
N LEU A 515 -52.90 -4.91 -11.62
CA LEU A 515 -52.48 -3.53 -11.91
C LEU A 515 -51.33 -3.03 -11.02
N ASN A 516 -51.10 -3.69 -9.88
CA ASN A 516 -50.02 -3.34 -8.93
C ASN A 516 -48.82 -4.29 -9.01
N ALA A 517 -48.85 -5.27 -9.92
CA ALA A 517 -47.81 -6.30 -10.04
C ALA A 517 -46.50 -5.68 -10.51
N ARG A 518 -45.39 -6.02 -9.83
CA ARG A 518 -44.09 -5.38 -10.05
C ARG A 518 -42.93 -6.35 -10.00
N VAL A 519 -41.87 -5.97 -10.70
CA VAL A 519 -40.56 -6.62 -10.62
C VAL A 519 -39.54 -5.56 -10.22
N VAL A 520 -38.74 -5.85 -9.19
CA VAL A 520 -37.66 -5.00 -8.74
C VAL A 520 -36.37 -5.80 -8.87
N THR A 521 -35.46 -5.29 -9.69
CA THR A 521 -34.15 -5.93 -9.91
C THR A 521 -33.04 -4.96 -9.62
N GLU A 522 -31.98 -5.45 -8.98
CA GLU A 522 -30.71 -4.74 -8.89
C GLU A 522 -29.60 -5.59 -9.50
N MET A 523 -28.77 -4.98 -10.33
CA MET A 523 -27.68 -5.69 -10.99
C MET A 523 -26.43 -4.82 -11.08
N PRO A 524 -25.24 -5.40 -10.89
CA PRO A 524 -23.99 -4.68 -11.08
C PRO A 524 -23.77 -4.41 -12.58
N LEU A 525 -23.33 -3.19 -12.90
CA LEU A 525 -22.92 -2.81 -14.24
C LEU A 525 -21.50 -3.32 -14.50
N ARG A 526 -21.41 -4.57 -14.95
CA ARG A 526 -20.17 -5.22 -15.37
C ARG A 526 -20.09 -5.21 -16.90
N ASP A 527 -19.02 -4.67 -17.48
CA ASP A 527 -18.84 -4.56 -18.94
C ASP A 527 -19.10 -5.88 -19.68
N ALA A 528 -18.65 -7.00 -19.11
CA ALA A 528 -18.83 -8.34 -19.67
C ALA A 528 -20.31 -8.78 -19.77
N TYR A 529 -21.18 -8.23 -18.92
CA TYR A 529 -22.60 -8.61 -18.83
C TYR A 529 -23.57 -7.51 -19.30
N LEU A 530 -23.07 -6.35 -19.75
CA LEU A 530 -23.91 -5.29 -20.33
C LEU A 530 -24.82 -5.79 -21.48
N PRO A 531 -24.37 -6.66 -22.40
CA PRO A 531 -25.26 -7.23 -23.42
C PRO A 531 -26.43 -8.02 -22.82
N GLN A 532 -26.18 -8.76 -21.73
CA GLN A 532 -27.21 -9.53 -21.02
C GLN A 532 -28.21 -8.61 -20.31
N VAL A 533 -27.75 -7.47 -19.75
CA VAL A 533 -28.63 -6.45 -19.17
C VAL A 533 -29.54 -5.85 -20.25
N GLN A 534 -29.00 -5.54 -21.44
CA GLN A 534 -29.78 -5.03 -22.57
C GLN A 534 -30.81 -6.05 -23.05
N GLU A 535 -30.39 -7.31 -23.24
CA GLU A 535 -31.29 -8.40 -23.63
C GLU A 535 -32.41 -8.60 -22.59
N PHE A 536 -32.08 -8.54 -21.30
CA PHE A 536 -33.06 -8.64 -20.22
C PHE A 536 -34.13 -7.53 -20.35
N ARG A 537 -33.71 -6.28 -20.58
CA ARG A 537 -34.64 -5.14 -20.76
C ARG A 537 -35.56 -5.33 -21.97
N GLU A 538 -35.00 -5.73 -23.11
CA GLU A 538 -35.77 -5.98 -24.34
C GLU A 538 -36.83 -7.07 -24.12
N ARG A 539 -36.43 -8.18 -23.48
CA ARG A 539 -37.33 -9.30 -23.17
C ARG A 539 -38.42 -8.92 -22.16
N MET A 540 -38.09 -8.13 -21.14
CA MET A 540 -39.08 -7.60 -20.20
C MET A 540 -40.10 -6.70 -20.90
N GLY A 541 -39.66 -5.86 -21.84
CA GLY A 541 -40.53 -5.07 -22.71
C GLY A 541 -41.44 -5.94 -23.58
N GLN A 542 -40.90 -7.00 -24.17
CA GLN A 542 -41.69 -7.98 -24.96
C GLN A 542 -42.72 -8.75 -24.10
N LEU A 543 -42.43 -8.95 -22.81
CA LEU A 543 -43.36 -9.53 -21.84
C LEU A 543 -44.52 -8.58 -21.48
N GLY A 544 -44.40 -7.29 -21.82
CA GLY A 544 -45.39 -6.25 -21.55
C GLY A 544 -45.15 -5.47 -20.26
N LEU A 545 -43.93 -5.52 -19.71
CA LEU A 545 -43.51 -4.72 -18.57
C LEU A 545 -42.81 -3.45 -19.03
N GLU A 546 -43.06 -2.35 -18.34
CA GLU A 546 -42.42 -1.06 -18.60
C GLU A 546 -41.54 -0.65 -17.42
N ALA A 547 -40.35 -0.10 -17.71
CA ALA A 547 -39.46 0.41 -16.69
C ALA A 547 -40.06 1.69 -16.10
N VAL A 548 -40.60 1.57 -14.89
CA VAL A 548 -41.28 2.67 -14.19
C VAL A 548 -40.29 3.72 -13.67
N TYR A 549 -38.98 3.49 -13.82
CA TYR A 549 -37.99 3.74 -12.79
C TYR A 549 -36.59 3.13 -13.09
N GLU A 550 -35.58 3.95 -13.39
CA GLU A 550 -34.17 3.57 -13.53
C GLU A 550 -33.19 4.57 -12.86
N GLY A 551 -32.01 4.11 -12.47
CA GLY A 551 -31.00 4.89 -11.74
C GLY A 551 -29.73 4.06 -11.48
N GLU A 552 -28.73 4.66 -10.83
CA GLU A 552 -27.43 4.02 -10.60
C GLU A 552 -26.90 4.42 -9.22
N GLU A 553 -26.25 3.48 -8.54
CA GLU A 553 -25.64 3.67 -7.23
C GLU A 553 -24.28 2.98 -7.19
N VAL A 554 -23.37 3.46 -6.34
CA VAL A 554 -22.06 2.82 -6.15
C VAL A 554 -22.04 2.24 -4.74
N GLY A 555 -21.94 0.92 -4.63
CA GLY A 555 -21.63 0.23 -3.39
C GLY A 555 -20.18 -0.24 -3.37
N TYR A 556 -19.67 -0.63 -2.21
CA TYR A 556 -18.30 -1.11 -2.05
C TYR A 556 -18.31 -2.57 -1.62
N ASP A 557 -17.64 -3.44 -2.38
CA ASP A 557 -17.54 -4.87 -2.10
C ASP A 557 -16.32 -5.19 -1.23
N ASP A 558 -16.26 -6.38 -0.61
CA ASP A 558 -15.06 -6.79 0.15
C ASP A 558 -13.88 -7.17 -0.76
N TRP A 559 -13.98 -6.97 -2.07
CA TRP A 559 -12.84 -7.12 -2.98
C TRP A 559 -11.95 -5.90 -2.86
N GLU A 560 -10.64 -6.09 -2.95
CA GLU A 560 -9.69 -4.99 -3.01
C GLU A 560 -9.44 -4.61 -4.48
N SER A 561 -9.43 -3.32 -4.79
CA SER A 561 -8.84 -2.81 -6.03
C SER A 561 -7.31 -3.01 -6.00
N ALA A 562 -6.64 -2.83 -7.14
CA ALA A 562 -5.19 -3.05 -7.26
C ALA A 562 -4.33 -2.20 -6.30
N ASP A 563 -4.92 -1.19 -5.68
CA ASP A 563 -4.35 -0.27 -4.68
C ASP A 563 -4.70 -0.64 -3.22
N GLY A 564 -5.41 -1.76 -2.98
CA GLY A 564 -5.82 -2.19 -1.63
C GLY A 564 -7.09 -1.52 -1.09
N GLY A 565 -7.74 -0.64 -1.88
CA GLY A 565 -9.03 -0.02 -1.54
C GLY A 565 -10.24 -0.94 -1.74
N ALA A 566 -11.39 -0.67 -1.11
CA ALA A 566 -12.60 -1.46 -1.35
C ALA A 566 -13.13 -1.26 -2.79
N LEU A 567 -13.49 -2.34 -3.49
CA LEU A 567 -13.91 -2.31 -4.89
C LEU A 567 -15.27 -1.61 -5.04
N ALA A 568 -15.26 -0.46 -5.70
CA ALA A 568 -16.48 0.24 -6.09
C ALA A 568 -17.24 -0.57 -7.16
N VAL A 569 -18.49 -0.95 -6.85
CA VAL A 569 -19.41 -1.63 -7.75
C VAL A 569 -20.55 -0.67 -8.08
N ARG A 570 -20.61 -0.24 -9.34
CA ARG A 570 -21.72 0.55 -9.86
C ARG A 570 -22.90 -0.39 -10.11
N CYS A 571 -23.96 -0.28 -9.33
CA CYS A 571 -25.19 -1.03 -9.47
C CYS A 571 -26.24 -0.17 -10.18
N TRP A 572 -26.99 -0.78 -11.09
CA TRP A 572 -28.18 -0.17 -11.65
C TRP A 572 -29.36 -0.45 -10.73
N CYS A 573 -30.07 0.61 -10.34
CA CYS A 573 -31.17 0.56 -9.39
C CYS A 573 -32.20 1.64 -9.62
N GLN A 574 -33.39 1.49 -9.06
CA GLN A 574 -34.39 2.53 -9.02
C GLN A 574 -34.03 3.48 -7.80
N GLN A 575 -33.37 4.68 -7.95
CA GLN A 575 -33.49 5.98 -7.14
C GLN A 575 -34.42 7.23 -7.55
N PRO A 576 -35.18 7.88 -6.62
CA PRO A 576 -35.95 9.10 -6.88
C PRO A 576 -35.04 10.34 -6.89
N THR A 577 -35.27 11.25 -7.84
CA THR A 577 -34.41 12.39 -8.15
C THR A 577 -34.07 13.32 -6.97
N LYS A 578 -32.76 13.48 -6.69
CA LYS A 578 -32.14 14.79 -6.42
C LYS A 578 -30.80 14.89 -7.17
N MET A 579 -30.73 15.87 -8.07
CA MET A 579 -29.55 16.23 -8.87
C MET A 579 -28.32 16.52 -8.00
N VAL A 580 -27.19 15.91 -8.33
CA VAL A 580 -25.86 16.50 -8.14
C VAL A 580 -25.16 16.52 -9.50
N ILE A 581 -24.88 17.72 -9.99
CA ILE A 581 -24.05 18.00 -11.15
C ILE A 581 -22.60 17.77 -10.71
N GLY A 582 -21.95 16.73 -11.26
CA GLY A 582 -20.52 16.44 -11.07
C GLY A 582 -19.82 16.40 -12.43
N LEU A 583 -18.81 17.27 -12.59
CA LEU A 583 -18.08 17.53 -13.83
C LEU A 583 -17.48 16.27 -14.48
N LEU A 584 -17.67 16.20 -15.80
CA LEU A 584 -16.86 15.42 -16.73
C LEU A 584 -15.37 15.78 -16.59
N THR A 585 -14.54 14.79 -16.24
CA THR A 585 -13.14 14.74 -16.71
C THR A 585 -12.91 13.41 -17.41
N ILE A 586 -12.71 13.52 -18.73
CA ILE A 586 -12.30 12.44 -19.61
C ILE A 586 -10.79 12.26 -19.43
N ALA A 587 -10.36 11.08 -19.03
CA ALA A 587 -9.08 10.52 -19.41
C ALA A 587 -9.33 9.11 -19.95
N ALA A 588 -9.22 8.96 -21.27
CA ALA A 588 -9.31 7.71 -22.00
C ALA A 588 -8.19 6.74 -21.58
N ILE A 589 -8.37 5.41 -21.61
CA ILE A 589 -8.03 4.45 -22.70
C ILE A 589 -8.16 3.02 -22.06
N PRO A 590 -8.37 1.88 -22.76
CA PRO A 590 -9.35 1.46 -23.76
C PRO A 590 -10.24 0.28 -23.27
N THR A 591 -11.33 0.08 -23.98
CA THR A 591 -12.12 -1.16 -24.04
C THR A 591 -11.22 -2.36 -24.44
N VAL A 592 -11.18 -3.44 -23.66
CA VAL A 592 -11.19 -4.90 -24.03
C VAL A 592 -10.75 -5.72 -22.80
N THR A 593 -11.67 -6.08 -21.91
CA THR A 593 -11.36 -7.03 -20.81
C THR A 593 -12.53 -7.95 -20.43
N GLY A 594 -13.57 -8.05 -21.28
CA GLY A 594 -14.71 -8.96 -21.03
C GLY A 594 -14.54 -10.37 -21.61
N VAL A 595 -13.88 -10.50 -22.76
CA VAL A 595 -13.62 -11.81 -23.41
C VAL A 595 -12.21 -12.33 -23.09
N ALA A 596 -11.32 -11.45 -22.65
CA ALA A 596 -9.94 -11.78 -22.30
C ALA A 596 -9.81 -12.54 -20.97
N LEU A 597 -10.75 -12.42 -20.03
CA LEU A 597 -10.62 -13.03 -18.68
C LEU A 597 -10.96 -14.53 -18.63
N GLY A 598 -11.85 -15.03 -19.50
CA GLY A 598 -12.08 -16.47 -19.64
C GLY A 598 -10.90 -17.19 -20.32
N VAL A 599 -10.31 -16.54 -21.33
CA VAL A 599 -9.06 -17.00 -21.95
C VAL A 599 -7.87 -16.75 -21.03
N SER A 600 -7.89 -15.72 -20.16
CA SER A 600 -6.86 -15.40 -19.18
C SER A 600 -6.90 -16.31 -17.98
N GLU A 601 -8.03 -16.86 -17.53
CA GLU A 601 -8.04 -17.85 -16.44
C GLU A 601 -7.63 -19.22 -16.97
N GLN A 602 -8.00 -19.56 -18.21
CA GLN A 602 -7.48 -20.75 -18.88
C GLN A 602 -6.00 -20.57 -19.24
N ARG A 603 -5.56 -19.38 -19.64
CA ARG A 603 -4.15 -18.99 -19.80
C ARG A 603 -3.42 -18.85 -18.48
N LYS A 604 -4.02 -18.40 -17.38
CA LYS A 604 -3.39 -18.28 -16.05
C LYS A 604 -3.32 -19.63 -15.35
N ALA A 605 -4.27 -20.53 -15.59
CA ALA A 605 -4.17 -21.92 -15.17
C ALA A 605 -3.17 -22.68 -16.05
N ASN A 606 -3.14 -22.42 -17.36
CA ASN A 606 -2.09 -22.93 -18.24
C ASN A 606 -0.73 -22.28 -17.97
N GLU A 607 -0.66 -21.00 -17.60
CA GLU A 607 0.54 -20.24 -17.25
C GLU A 607 0.97 -20.72 -15.88
N ARG A 608 0.13 -20.85 -14.86
CA ARG A 608 0.50 -21.50 -13.59
C ARG A 608 1.01 -22.93 -13.78
N LYS A 609 0.37 -23.73 -14.65
CA LYS A 609 0.91 -25.06 -15.02
C LYS A 609 2.17 -24.98 -15.87
N ASN A 610 2.31 -23.97 -16.73
CA ASN A 610 3.48 -23.72 -17.58
C ASN A 610 4.62 -23.24 -16.69
N ASP A 611 4.45 -22.16 -15.93
CA ASP A 611 5.27 -21.68 -14.82
C ASP A 611 5.69 -22.82 -13.88
N GLU A 612 4.78 -23.68 -13.40
CA GLU A 612 5.17 -24.87 -12.62
C GLU A 612 6.10 -25.82 -13.41
N ARG A 613 5.79 -26.11 -14.68
CA ARG A 613 6.65 -26.92 -15.58
C ARG A 613 7.98 -26.24 -15.92
N ARG A 614 8.00 -24.91 -15.98
CA ARG A 614 9.13 -24.04 -16.31
C ARG A 614 10.03 -23.83 -15.09
N MET A 615 9.46 -23.86 -13.89
CA MET A 615 10.13 -23.84 -12.58
C MET A 615 10.70 -25.21 -12.20
N ALA A 616 10.23 -26.29 -12.84
CA ALA A 616 10.74 -27.63 -12.59
C ALA A 616 12.23 -27.72 -12.95
N LYS A 617 13.06 -28.01 -11.95
CA LYS A 617 14.52 -28.08 -12.12
C LYS A 617 14.92 -29.29 -12.96
N PHE A 618 15.81 -29.09 -13.92
CA PHE A 618 16.30 -30.12 -14.82
C PHE A 618 17.82 -30.04 -15.05
N LEU A 619 18.37 -31.16 -15.50
CA LEU A 619 19.74 -31.28 -16.00
C LEU A 619 19.71 -31.28 -17.53
N ILE A 620 20.81 -30.87 -18.17
CA ILE A 620 20.94 -30.83 -19.62
C ILE A 620 22.00 -31.83 -20.04
N ASP A 621 21.56 -32.90 -20.70
CA ASP A 621 22.40 -33.95 -21.26
C ASP A 621 22.47 -33.81 -22.77
N VAL A 622 23.57 -34.23 -23.38
CA VAL A 622 23.80 -34.13 -24.82
C VAL A 622 23.48 -35.44 -25.50
N GLU A 623 22.68 -35.38 -26.56
CA GLU A 623 22.47 -36.48 -27.52
C GLU A 623 22.94 -36.02 -28.90
N THR A 624 23.60 -36.91 -29.65
CA THR A 624 24.01 -36.66 -31.03
C THR A 624 23.33 -37.65 -31.97
N ASN A 625 23.08 -37.22 -33.20
CA ASN A 625 22.45 -38.04 -34.23
C ASN A 625 23.45 -38.56 -35.28
N GLY A 626 24.71 -38.11 -35.23
CA GLY A 626 25.74 -38.53 -36.16
C GLY A 626 26.50 -39.79 -35.70
N GLU A 627 27.24 -40.40 -36.64
CA GLU A 627 28.05 -41.59 -36.43
C GLU A 627 29.57 -41.28 -36.48
N THR A 628 29.97 -40.02 -36.38
CA THR A 628 31.38 -39.62 -36.41
C THR A 628 32.09 -39.96 -35.09
N GLN A 629 33.42 -39.90 -35.09
CA GLN A 629 34.19 -40.14 -33.87
C GLN A 629 33.88 -39.07 -32.83
N GLU A 630 33.78 -37.82 -33.27
CA GLU A 630 33.46 -36.63 -32.50
C GLU A 630 32.07 -36.75 -31.84
N ASP A 631 31.06 -37.23 -32.59
CA ASP A 631 29.72 -37.51 -32.07
C ASP A 631 29.75 -38.47 -30.88
N SER A 632 30.56 -39.54 -30.99
CA SER A 632 30.68 -40.56 -29.93
C SER A 632 31.38 -40.03 -28.68
N GLU A 633 32.24 -39.03 -28.83
CA GLU A 633 32.96 -38.40 -27.72
C GLU A 633 32.08 -37.43 -26.93
N VAL A 634 31.08 -36.79 -27.55
CA VAL A 634 30.21 -35.81 -26.89
C VAL A 634 28.86 -36.37 -26.46
N CYS A 635 28.38 -37.44 -27.09
CA CYS A 635 27.13 -38.10 -26.73
C CYS A 635 27.12 -38.59 -25.28
N GLY A 636 26.05 -38.29 -24.55
CA GLY A 636 25.86 -38.67 -23.14
C GLY A 636 26.60 -37.78 -22.13
N LYS A 637 27.35 -36.75 -22.57
CA LYS A 637 27.92 -35.75 -21.67
C LYS A 637 26.87 -34.78 -21.15
N ARG A 638 27.20 -34.06 -20.07
CA ARG A 638 26.32 -33.12 -19.38
C ARG A 638 26.89 -31.70 -19.39
N PHE A 639 26.00 -30.72 -19.40
CA PHE A 639 26.36 -29.32 -19.20
C PHE A 639 27.02 -29.10 -17.83
N VAL A 640 28.22 -28.53 -17.88
CA VAL A 640 28.98 -28.13 -16.70
C VAL A 640 29.50 -26.71 -16.85
N LEU A 641 29.63 -26.02 -15.73
CA LEU A 641 30.05 -24.61 -15.68
C LEU A 641 31.47 -24.51 -15.12
N ARG A 642 32.32 -23.76 -15.81
CA ARG A 642 33.63 -23.32 -15.33
C ARG A 642 34.08 -22.07 -16.08
N ASN A 643 34.84 -21.21 -15.42
CA ASN A 643 35.47 -20.03 -16.03
C ASN A 643 34.51 -19.16 -16.86
N ASN A 644 33.27 -18.96 -16.39
CA ASN A 644 32.20 -18.20 -17.05
C ASN A 644 31.73 -18.74 -18.42
N LYS A 645 32.11 -19.98 -18.77
CA LYS A 645 31.74 -20.66 -20.03
C LYS A 645 31.08 -22.02 -19.75
N VAL A 646 30.22 -22.46 -20.67
CA VAL A 646 29.52 -23.75 -20.61
C VAL A 646 30.32 -24.80 -21.38
N TYR A 647 30.57 -25.94 -20.74
CA TYR A 647 31.31 -27.07 -21.30
C TYR A 647 30.52 -28.37 -21.16
N LEU A 648 31.00 -29.41 -21.85
CA LEU A 648 30.48 -30.77 -21.79
C LEU A 648 31.47 -31.68 -21.04
N ASP A 649 31.00 -32.36 -20.00
CA ASP A 649 31.82 -33.30 -19.21
C ASP A 649 30.96 -34.46 -18.67
N ASP A 650 31.58 -35.39 -17.93
CA ASP A 650 30.90 -36.57 -17.39
C ASP A 650 29.72 -36.18 -16.47
N PRO A 651 28.55 -36.81 -16.61
CA PRO A 651 27.40 -36.59 -15.72
C PRO A 651 27.72 -36.76 -14.23
N ASN A 652 28.70 -37.60 -13.88
CA ASN A 652 29.19 -37.82 -12.54
C ASN A 652 30.41 -36.91 -12.24
N PRO A 653 30.30 -35.97 -11.27
CA PRO A 653 31.39 -35.05 -10.92
C PRO A 653 32.72 -35.74 -10.57
N SER A 654 32.72 -36.97 -10.05
CA SER A 654 33.95 -37.69 -9.67
C SER A 654 34.80 -38.16 -10.84
N ASN A 655 34.22 -38.26 -12.04
CA ASN A 655 34.92 -38.72 -13.24
C ASN A 655 35.54 -37.57 -14.05
N ARG A 656 35.28 -36.32 -13.65
CA ARG A 656 35.69 -35.12 -14.39
C ARG A 656 37.17 -34.84 -14.20
N LYS A 657 37.86 -34.46 -15.28
CA LYS A 657 39.28 -34.11 -15.24
C LYS A 657 39.52 -32.80 -14.49
N LEU A 658 38.61 -31.84 -14.63
CA LEU A 658 38.68 -30.51 -14.04
C LEU A 658 37.46 -30.27 -13.13
N PRO A 659 37.63 -29.56 -12.01
CA PRO A 659 36.52 -29.22 -11.14
C PRO A 659 35.56 -28.29 -11.88
N SER A 660 34.33 -28.75 -12.09
CA SER A 660 33.28 -28.02 -12.79
C SER A 660 31.94 -28.22 -12.09
N HIS A 661 31.11 -27.17 -12.09
CA HIS A 661 29.81 -27.18 -11.41
C HIS A 661 28.76 -27.84 -12.30
N THR A 662 27.93 -28.71 -11.73
CA THR A 662 26.84 -29.37 -12.49
C THR A 662 25.67 -28.43 -12.63
N VAL A 663 25.29 -28.13 -13.87
CA VAL A 663 24.15 -27.27 -14.19
C VAL A 663 22.86 -27.86 -13.63
N THR A 664 22.11 -27.05 -12.89
CA THR A 664 20.71 -27.32 -12.53
C THR A 664 19.87 -26.16 -13.02
N SER A 665 19.15 -26.38 -14.12
CA SER A 665 18.47 -25.33 -14.86
C SER A 665 16.97 -25.28 -14.63
N PHE A 666 16.41 -24.09 -14.78
CA PHE A 666 14.97 -23.82 -14.86
C PHE A 666 14.74 -22.52 -15.66
N TYR A 667 13.52 -22.30 -16.14
CA TYR A 667 13.18 -21.14 -16.99
C TYR A 667 12.44 -20.09 -16.18
N ILE A 668 12.91 -18.84 -16.17
CA ILE A 668 12.16 -17.69 -15.66
C ILE A 668 12.21 -16.55 -16.66
N GLU A 669 11.27 -15.61 -16.56
CA GLU A 669 11.31 -14.38 -17.34
C GLU A 669 12.61 -13.61 -17.05
N TYR A 670 13.32 -13.20 -18.11
CA TYR A 670 14.57 -12.46 -17.96
C TYR A 670 14.29 -11.02 -17.51
N PRO A 671 14.93 -10.52 -16.43
CA PRO A 671 14.65 -9.19 -15.87
C PRO A 671 15.24 -8.06 -16.73
N GLU A 672 14.45 -7.57 -17.68
CA GLU A 672 14.85 -6.49 -18.61
C GLU A 672 15.12 -5.14 -17.90
N LEU A 673 16.03 -4.34 -18.46
CA LEU A 673 16.21 -2.93 -18.09
C LEU A 673 15.19 -2.06 -18.85
N GLU A 674 14.94 -0.84 -18.37
CA GLU A 674 14.01 0.07 -19.06
C GLU A 674 14.43 0.34 -20.51
N GLU A 675 15.74 0.40 -20.79
CA GLU A 675 16.24 0.62 -22.15
C GLU A 675 16.05 -0.60 -23.07
N THR A 676 16.02 -1.83 -22.52
CA THR A 676 16.01 -3.10 -23.28
C THR A 676 14.63 -3.77 -23.34
N LYS A 677 13.65 -3.28 -22.59
CA LYS A 677 12.27 -3.81 -22.50
C LYS A 677 11.54 -3.93 -23.85
N HIS A 678 11.96 -3.16 -24.87
CA HIS A 678 11.40 -3.22 -26.22
C HIS A 678 11.81 -4.47 -27.01
N LEU A 679 12.86 -5.19 -26.59
CA LEU A 679 13.42 -6.35 -27.29
C LEU A 679 12.63 -7.64 -27.07
N LYS A 680 11.73 -7.70 -26.07
CA LYS A 680 10.84 -8.83 -25.77
C LYS A 680 11.56 -10.19 -25.80
N ARG A 681 12.67 -10.33 -25.07
CA ARG A 681 13.55 -11.52 -25.14
C ARG A 681 13.01 -12.77 -24.45
N GLY A 682 11.85 -12.68 -23.79
CA GLY A 682 11.11 -13.83 -23.28
C GLY A 682 11.78 -14.53 -22.09
N LEU A 683 11.70 -15.86 -22.07
CA LEU A 683 12.23 -16.69 -20.99
C LEU A 683 13.76 -16.78 -21.07
N GLY A 684 14.41 -16.57 -19.93
CA GLY A 684 15.83 -16.84 -19.72
C GLY A 684 16.04 -18.22 -19.08
N LEU A 685 17.18 -18.83 -19.38
CA LEU A 685 17.62 -20.09 -18.76
C LEU A 685 18.48 -19.77 -17.53
N VAL A 686 17.97 -20.05 -16.34
CA VAL A 686 18.72 -19.90 -15.07
C VAL A 686 19.35 -21.21 -14.69
N THR A 687 20.56 -21.17 -14.16
CA THR A 687 21.29 -22.31 -13.59
C THR A 687 21.83 -21.98 -12.21
N THR A 688 22.01 -23.01 -11.37
CA THR A 688 22.92 -22.92 -10.22
C THR A 688 24.36 -22.79 -10.69
N ILE A 689 25.16 -21.97 -9.99
CA ILE A 689 26.60 -21.78 -10.25
C ILE A 689 27.49 -22.17 -9.06
N SER A 690 26.86 -22.36 -7.90
CA SER A 690 27.48 -22.82 -6.65
C SER A 690 26.41 -23.53 -5.83
N ASP A 691 26.76 -24.63 -5.19
CA ASP A 691 25.86 -25.35 -4.27
C ASP A 691 25.84 -24.72 -2.87
N ASN A 692 26.93 -24.06 -2.45
CA ASN A 692 27.04 -23.46 -1.11
C ASN A 692 28.03 -22.28 -1.06
N PRO A 693 27.58 -21.03 -0.87
CA PRO A 693 26.17 -20.64 -0.82
C PRO A 693 25.50 -20.88 -2.19
N PRO A 694 24.21 -21.23 -2.22
CA PRO A 694 23.50 -21.44 -3.47
C PRO A 694 23.44 -20.11 -4.23
N MET A 695 24.09 -20.07 -5.39
CA MET A 695 24.10 -18.90 -6.27
C MET A 695 23.49 -19.28 -7.61
N LEU A 696 22.80 -18.31 -8.23
CA LEU A 696 22.16 -18.46 -9.52
C LEU A 696 22.85 -17.58 -10.57
N GLY A 697 22.87 -18.07 -11.81
CA GLY A 697 23.35 -17.34 -12.98
C GLY A 697 22.45 -17.62 -14.18
N TRP A 698 22.52 -16.75 -15.17
CA TRP A 698 21.85 -16.89 -16.46
C TRP A 698 22.79 -17.55 -17.45
N ILE A 699 22.29 -18.53 -18.22
CA ILE A 699 22.98 -19.04 -19.40
C ILE A 699 22.59 -18.17 -20.60
N TYR A 700 23.58 -17.72 -21.34
CA TYR A 700 23.40 -16.81 -22.48
C TYR A 700 24.46 -17.09 -23.55
N VAL A 701 24.18 -16.68 -24.79
CA VAL A 701 25.11 -16.80 -25.91
C VAL A 701 25.78 -15.46 -26.13
N ASN A 702 27.11 -15.46 -26.13
CA ASN A 702 27.87 -14.27 -26.49
C ASN A 702 27.56 -13.90 -27.96
N LYS A 703 27.00 -12.71 -28.18
CA LYS A 703 26.57 -12.25 -29.52
C LYS A 703 27.69 -12.16 -30.56
N ASP A 704 28.95 -12.05 -30.12
CA ASP A 704 30.11 -11.86 -30.99
C ASP A 704 30.84 -13.19 -31.24
N THR A 705 30.93 -14.06 -30.22
CA THR A 705 31.69 -15.33 -30.32
C THR A 705 30.82 -16.59 -30.45
N HIS A 706 29.50 -16.45 -30.30
CA HIS A 706 28.51 -17.54 -30.29
C HIS A 706 28.72 -18.61 -29.20
N GLU A 707 29.62 -18.34 -28.25
CA GLU A 707 29.88 -19.21 -27.11
C GLU A 707 28.75 -19.15 -26.08
N LEU A 708 28.32 -20.30 -25.56
CA LEU A 708 27.48 -20.34 -24.37
C LEU A 708 28.30 -19.98 -23.13
N LYS A 709 27.85 -18.94 -22.44
CA LYS A 709 28.42 -18.40 -21.21
C LYS A 709 27.39 -18.38 -20.11
N TYR A 710 27.87 -18.18 -18.88
CA TYR A 710 26.99 -17.98 -17.73
C TYR A 710 27.45 -16.82 -16.86
N GLY A 711 26.50 -16.13 -16.23
CA GLY A 711 26.80 -14.94 -15.43
C GLY A 711 25.59 -14.27 -14.79
N ASN A 712 25.82 -13.18 -14.06
CA ASN A 712 24.74 -12.36 -13.52
C ASN A 712 24.08 -11.52 -14.63
N ARG A 713 23.04 -10.75 -14.26
CA ARG A 713 22.32 -9.89 -15.21
C ARG A 713 23.24 -8.87 -15.91
N THR A 714 24.16 -8.26 -15.18
CA THR A 714 25.10 -7.27 -15.73
C THR A 714 26.00 -7.88 -16.81
N ALA A 715 26.42 -9.14 -16.64
CA ALA A 715 27.24 -9.85 -17.62
C ALA A 715 26.46 -10.37 -18.83
N SER A 716 25.15 -10.59 -18.70
CA SER A 716 24.32 -11.25 -19.71
C SER A 716 23.48 -10.28 -20.55
N VAL A 717 23.10 -9.11 -20.02
CA VAL A 717 22.13 -8.19 -20.63
C VAL A 717 22.48 -7.70 -22.05
N GLU A 718 23.76 -7.57 -22.38
CA GLU A 718 24.20 -7.12 -23.71
C GLU A 718 24.27 -8.24 -24.76
N HIS A 719 24.03 -9.48 -24.36
CA HIS A 719 24.18 -10.68 -25.18
C HIS A 719 22.83 -11.34 -25.50
N VAL A 720 22.86 -12.52 -26.15
CA VAL A 720 21.65 -13.28 -26.50
C VAL A 720 21.22 -14.13 -25.31
N VAL A 721 20.21 -13.65 -24.59
CA VAL A 721 19.75 -14.24 -23.31
C VAL A 721 18.46 -15.06 -23.42
N GLY A 722 17.84 -15.10 -24.60
CA GLY A 722 16.58 -15.77 -24.85
C GLY A 722 15.93 -15.34 -26.17
N PRO A 723 14.76 -15.91 -26.52
CA PRO A 723 13.95 -16.79 -25.67
C PRO A 723 14.50 -18.21 -25.62
N TRP A 724 14.70 -18.72 -24.40
CA TRP A 724 14.95 -20.14 -24.16
C TRP A 724 13.64 -20.89 -24.01
N ASP A 725 13.54 -22.04 -24.67
CA ASP A 725 12.36 -22.90 -24.61
C ASP A 725 12.77 -24.38 -24.78
N TRP A 726 11.79 -25.25 -25.07
CA TRP A 726 11.96 -26.63 -25.44
C TRP A 726 11.09 -26.97 -26.66
N THR A 727 11.39 -28.09 -27.31
CA THR A 727 10.59 -28.67 -28.40
C THR A 727 9.21 -29.13 -27.91
N GLU A 728 8.22 -29.30 -28.80
CA GLU A 728 6.82 -29.63 -28.45
C GLU A 728 6.66 -30.89 -27.57
N ASP A 729 7.61 -31.83 -27.63
CA ASP A 729 7.67 -33.04 -26.80
C ASP A 729 8.22 -32.80 -25.38
N GLU A 730 8.57 -31.55 -25.06
CA GLU A 730 9.19 -31.06 -23.83
C GLU A 730 10.60 -31.63 -23.53
N THR A 731 11.24 -32.29 -24.51
CA THR A 731 12.50 -33.02 -24.28
C THR A 731 13.77 -32.30 -24.69
N THR A 732 13.74 -31.45 -25.72
CA THR A 732 14.95 -30.81 -26.28
C THR A 732 14.94 -29.32 -26.01
N VAL A 733 16.00 -28.74 -25.46
CA VAL A 733 16.14 -27.30 -25.18
C VAL A 733 16.46 -26.54 -26.47
N THR A 734 15.84 -25.39 -26.65
CA THR A 734 16.00 -24.50 -27.82
C THR A 734 16.30 -23.06 -27.38
N LEU A 735 16.96 -22.30 -28.24
CA LEU A 735 17.20 -20.86 -28.07
C LEU A 735 16.78 -20.13 -29.34
N GLU A 736 16.05 -19.00 -29.20
CA GLU A 736 15.49 -18.26 -30.34
C GLU A 736 14.70 -19.18 -31.31
N GLU A 737 14.00 -20.19 -30.75
CA GLU A 737 13.25 -21.23 -31.47
C GLU A 737 14.10 -22.21 -32.33
N SER A 738 15.44 -22.11 -32.27
CA SER A 738 16.37 -23.03 -32.93
C SER A 738 16.97 -24.06 -31.95
N PRO A 739 17.10 -25.34 -32.35
CA PRO A 739 17.85 -26.36 -31.63
C PRO A 739 19.33 -26.46 -32.05
N ASP A 740 19.86 -25.53 -32.85
CA ASP A 740 21.15 -25.65 -33.53
C ASP A 740 22.33 -25.31 -32.61
N PHE A 741 22.66 -26.26 -31.72
CA PHE A 741 23.84 -26.18 -30.86
C PHE A 741 24.95 -27.07 -31.39
N TYR A 742 26.19 -26.63 -31.19
CA TYR A 742 27.39 -27.36 -31.57
C TYR A 742 28.34 -27.49 -30.39
N ALA A 743 28.96 -28.65 -30.25
CA ALA A 743 30.11 -28.84 -29.40
C ALA A 743 31.36 -28.57 -30.23
N VAL A 744 32.24 -27.68 -29.76
CA VAL A 744 33.52 -27.37 -30.41
C VAL A 744 34.64 -27.69 -29.44
N GLN A 745 35.65 -28.42 -29.89
CA GLN A 745 36.81 -28.76 -29.08
C GLN A 745 37.72 -27.53 -28.93
N GLU A 746 38.05 -27.19 -27.69
CA GLU A 746 38.96 -26.11 -27.34
C GLU A 746 40.43 -26.60 -27.34
N GLU A 747 41.39 -25.68 -27.31
CA GLU A 747 42.84 -25.99 -27.33
C GLU A 747 43.29 -26.93 -26.18
N ASP A 748 42.55 -26.94 -25.07
CA ASP A 748 42.79 -27.80 -23.91
C ASP A 748 42.22 -29.23 -24.07
N GLY A 749 41.58 -29.51 -25.21
CA GLY A 749 40.97 -30.78 -25.57
C GLY A 749 39.57 -30.99 -24.99
N ASP A 750 39.03 -30.01 -24.26
CA ASP A 750 37.69 -30.07 -23.73
C ASP A 750 36.64 -29.51 -24.71
N TRP A 751 35.40 -29.95 -24.54
CA TRP A 751 34.32 -29.59 -25.45
C TRP A 751 33.48 -28.44 -24.89
N ALA A 752 33.51 -27.30 -25.57
CA ALA A 752 32.69 -26.13 -25.27
C ALA A 752 31.41 -26.12 -26.11
N VAL A 753 30.38 -25.42 -25.63
CA VAL A 753 29.09 -25.34 -26.33
C VAL A 753 28.95 -23.99 -27.03
N TYR A 754 28.52 -24.05 -28.29
CA TYR A 754 28.26 -22.91 -29.17
C TYR A 754 26.83 -23.00 -29.73
N PHE A 755 26.28 -21.85 -30.12
CA PHE A 755 24.95 -21.75 -30.73
C PHE A 755 25.06 -21.13 -32.11
N ASP A 756 24.58 -21.82 -33.12
CA ASP A 756 24.60 -21.33 -34.49
C ASP A 756 23.40 -20.41 -34.72
N ARG A 757 23.66 -19.12 -34.61
CA ARG A 757 22.64 -18.09 -34.83
C ARG A 757 22.50 -17.69 -36.29
N ASP A 758 23.56 -17.82 -37.08
CA ASP A 758 23.61 -17.36 -38.46
C ASP A 758 23.14 -18.45 -39.44
N GLY A 759 23.08 -19.70 -38.99
CA GLY A 759 22.62 -20.86 -39.77
C GLY A 759 23.68 -21.33 -40.77
N ASP A 760 24.96 -21.08 -40.49
CA ASP A 760 26.11 -21.39 -41.33
C ASP A 760 26.98 -22.51 -40.74
N GLU A 761 26.44 -23.29 -39.80
CA GLU A 761 27.16 -24.34 -39.08
C GLU A 761 28.40 -23.80 -38.31
N LEU A 762 28.33 -22.52 -37.89
CA LEU A 762 29.40 -21.76 -37.23
C LEU A 762 30.63 -21.44 -38.09
N GLU A 763 30.57 -21.65 -39.41
CA GLU A 763 31.71 -21.49 -40.33
C GLU A 763 32.38 -20.11 -40.16
N TYR A 764 31.60 -19.02 -40.24
CA TYR A 764 32.14 -17.67 -40.16
C TYR A 764 32.76 -17.36 -38.79
N VAL A 765 32.07 -17.74 -37.71
CA VAL A 765 32.47 -17.41 -36.33
C VAL A 765 33.67 -18.22 -35.87
N LEU A 766 33.82 -19.45 -36.37
CA LEU A 766 35.00 -20.28 -36.13
C LEU A 766 36.19 -19.81 -36.98
N GLU A 767 35.97 -19.34 -38.21
CA GLU A 767 37.03 -18.73 -39.03
C GLU A 767 37.59 -17.46 -38.38
N GLU A 768 36.74 -16.54 -37.89
CA GLU A 768 37.19 -15.33 -37.18
C GLU A 768 37.96 -15.63 -35.88
N GLN A 769 37.66 -16.77 -35.25
CA GLN A 769 38.33 -17.22 -34.02
C GLN A 769 39.55 -18.12 -34.26
N ASP A 770 39.93 -18.38 -35.52
CA ASP A 770 41.00 -19.31 -35.90
C ASP A 770 40.76 -20.74 -35.37
N LYS A 771 39.48 -21.15 -35.33
CA LYS A 771 38.98 -22.44 -34.82
C LYS A 771 38.30 -23.30 -35.90
N LEU A 772 38.36 -22.89 -37.16
CA LEU A 772 37.69 -23.59 -38.26
C LEU A 772 38.18 -25.05 -38.43
N ASP A 773 39.45 -25.30 -38.10
CA ASP A 773 40.07 -26.64 -38.14
C ASP A 773 39.81 -27.48 -36.88
N ASN A 774 39.13 -26.94 -35.86
CA ASN A 774 38.85 -27.66 -34.63
C ASN A 774 37.77 -28.73 -34.85
N ALA A 775 37.86 -29.82 -34.11
CA ALA A 775 36.80 -30.82 -34.10
C ALA A 775 35.50 -30.20 -33.57
N PHE A 776 34.41 -30.37 -34.31
CA PHE A 776 33.08 -29.92 -33.89
C PHE A 776 32.04 -31.00 -34.17
N ALA A 777 30.96 -31.01 -33.40
CA ALA A 777 29.85 -31.94 -33.57
C ALA A 777 28.52 -31.25 -33.29
N PRO A 778 27.47 -31.45 -34.12
CA PRO A 778 26.13 -30.96 -33.83
C PRO A 778 25.54 -31.71 -32.62
N ILE A 779 24.97 -30.99 -31.67
CA ILE A 779 24.46 -31.55 -30.42
C ILE A 779 22.99 -31.18 -30.18
N ALA A 780 22.20 -32.15 -29.71
CA ALA A 780 20.86 -31.92 -29.21
C ALA A 780 20.88 -31.85 -27.67
N LEU A 781 20.36 -30.75 -27.14
CA LEU A 781 20.33 -30.50 -25.70
C LEU A 781 19.09 -31.13 -25.07
N LYS A 782 19.23 -32.24 -24.34
CA LYS A 782 18.11 -32.96 -23.74
C LYS A 782 17.87 -32.60 -22.28
N ARG A 783 16.63 -32.24 -21.98
CA ARG A 783 16.12 -31.93 -20.64
C ARG A 783 15.83 -33.23 -19.87
N LYS A 784 16.49 -33.40 -18.71
CA LYS A 784 16.22 -34.49 -17.75
C LYS A 784 15.73 -33.93 -16.41
N LEU A 785 14.47 -34.20 -16.07
CA LEU A 785 13.85 -33.68 -14.84
C LEU A 785 14.40 -34.38 -13.59
N ILE A 786 14.79 -33.60 -12.58
CA ILE A 786 15.42 -34.13 -11.35
C ILE A 786 14.45 -35.01 -10.53
N GLU A 787 13.16 -34.65 -10.50
CA GLU A 787 12.14 -35.44 -9.79
C GLU A 787 11.96 -36.84 -10.40
N GLN A 788 11.97 -36.94 -11.73
CA GLN A 788 11.85 -38.22 -12.44
C GLN A 788 13.06 -39.12 -12.16
N LEU A 789 14.27 -38.56 -12.14
CA LEU A 789 15.49 -39.28 -11.79
C LEU A 789 15.44 -39.79 -10.34
N SER A 790 14.91 -38.98 -9.42
CA SER A 790 14.75 -39.36 -8.01
C SER A 790 13.75 -40.51 -7.82
N GLN A 791 12.62 -40.48 -8.55
CA GLN A 791 11.61 -41.55 -8.53
C GLN A 791 12.13 -42.84 -9.18
N GLN A 792 12.87 -42.75 -10.29
CA GLN A 792 13.50 -43.91 -10.93
C GLN A 792 14.56 -44.55 -10.03
N ALA A 793 15.40 -43.75 -9.36
CA ALA A 793 16.38 -44.25 -8.40
C ALA A 793 15.71 -44.94 -7.20
N GLN A 794 14.60 -44.40 -6.68
CA GLN A 794 13.82 -45.03 -5.62
C GLN A 794 13.17 -46.34 -6.06
N ALA A 795 12.62 -46.39 -7.27
CA ALA A 795 12.03 -47.61 -7.84
C ALA A 795 13.09 -48.71 -8.06
N GLN A 796 14.26 -48.35 -8.60
CA GLN A 796 15.39 -49.27 -8.76
C GLN A 796 15.93 -49.76 -7.42
N ALA A 797 16.03 -48.89 -6.40
CA ALA A 797 16.45 -49.28 -5.06
C ALA A 797 15.44 -50.22 -4.36
N GLN A 798 14.14 -50.00 -4.59
CA GLN A 798 13.08 -50.92 -4.11
C GLN A 798 13.13 -52.27 -4.82
N GLN A 799 13.42 -52.28 -6.13
CA GLN A 799 13.53 -53.50 -6.91
C GLN A 799 14.80 -54.31 -6.57
N ALA A 800 15.92 -53.64 -6.31
CA ALA A 800 17.15 -54.26 -5.79
C ALA A 800 16.93 -54.88 -4.40
N LYS A 801 16.26 -54.17 -3.48
CA LYS A 801 15.88 -54.72 -2.16
C LYS A 801 14.92 -55.91 -2.24
N LYS A 802 14.10 -55.99 -3.30
CA LYS A 802 13.18 -57.11 -3.54
C LYS A 802 13.90 -58.33 -4.10
N ASN A 803 14.98 -58.13 -4.84
CA ASN A 803 15.84 -59.20 -5.37
C ASN A 803 16.83 -59.74 -4.33
N ASP A 804 17.29 -58.94 -3.36
CA ASP A 804 18.14 -59.40 -2.24
C ASP A 804 17.37 -60.18 -1.15
N ASN A 805 16.02 -60.08 -1.14
CA ASN A 805 15.13 -60.83 -0.24
C ASN A 805 14.50 -62.07 -0.90
N SER A 806 14.93 -62.40 -2.13
CA SER A 806 14.62 -63.66 -2.83
C SER A 806 15.89 -64.50 -2.95
#